data_AF-A0A962W7Z6-F1
#
_entry.id   AF-A0A962W7Z6-F1
#
_cell.length_a   1.000
_cell.length_b   1.000
_cell.length_c   1.000
_cell.angle_alpha   90.00
_cell.angle_beta   90.00
_cell.angle_gamma   90.00
#
_symmetry.space_group_name_H-M   'P 1'
#
loop_
_entity.id
_entity.type
_entity.pdbx_description
1 polymer ?
#
loop_
_entity_poly.entity_id
_entity_poly.type
_entity_poly.pdbx_seq_one_letter_code
_entity_poly.pdbx_strand_id
1 'polypeptide(L)'
;MTLDIASTAFLAQSAISGAPALNEVSVEEARLIYTGMAALSHEGPQMARIEETTITAADGARLRAHILTPSGTPKSVIVYYHGGGWVIGSIDEYLTVGRHLAARTRSVVVLAGYRLAPEYRYPTAPNDCWDALKWVDNNIEQLAGARVPLIVAGDSAGGNLAAVVAQRAKREGSPQLSLQVLVYPVTDGAMDTASHGEPANQLLLSHETMAWFWNHYAPDKNQRLEPGSSPLHCDDLSGVAPALVLTAEYDVLRDEGEAYADKLQDAGVEVVRKRFERQMHGFFTLHDVLPGASRALEYVGEQIDRHLAKASVVDAVIVGAGFAGLYQLYRLREMGLSTRVFEVASGVGGTWYWNRYPGARCDIESMAYSYSFSPELEQEWHWTERYATQPEILKYIEHVAERFDLNKDISFETRVERAVYDEDDQQWLIYTHTGEVVVARYFIMATGCLSVPKNLDIPGTDKFQGASYITGLWPHEGVDFTGQKVAVIGTGSSAIQSIPLIAEQASALTIYQRTPAYSMPAKNRPLDDEEIAARKANYGTYREEQKLAAAAIVEPPRPLDSWHMVDEEERVRRYEEAWDAGLLIAMQSTFNDIQLDQEANDHISRYIHDRIRALVKDPETAEALLPRSYPFATKRPCLD
;
A
#
# COMPACT_ATOMS: atom_id res chain seq x y z
N MET A 1 -28.41 15.97 -11.58
CA MET A 1 -27.01 15.95 -12.05
C MET A 1 -27.00 15.52 -13.52
N THR A 2 -25.84 15.41 -14.18
CA THR A 2 -25.74 14.94 -15.57
C THR A 2 -24.87 13.69 -15.64
N LEU A 3 -25.08 12.84 -16.65
CA LEU A 3 -24.17 11.73 -16.97
C LEU A 3 -22.72 12.23 -17.12
N ASP A 4 -21.72 11.41 -16.84
CA ASP A 4 -20.33 11.81 -17.00
C ASP A 4 -19.98 12.12 -18.47
N ILE A 5 -18.92 12.89 -18.67
CA ILE A 5 -18.54 13.41 -19.99
C ILE A 5 -18.17 12.27 -20.95
N ALA A 6 -17.46 11.24 -20.48
CA ALA A 6 -17.02 10.13 -21.31
C ALA A 6 -18.22 9.27 -21.74
N SER A 7 -19.12 8.93 -20.82
CA SER A 7 -20.37 8.22 -21.15
C SER A 7 -21.26 9.04 -22.10
N THR A 8 -21.34 10.35 -21.91
CA THR A 8 -22.08 11.26 -22.82
C THR A 8 -21.48 11.25 -24.23
N ALA A 9 -20.16 11.34 -24.34
CA ALA A 9 -19.44 11.32 -25.62
C ALA A 9 -19.61 9.97 -26.33
N PHE A 10 -19.53 8.86 -25.59
CA PHE A 10 -19.74 7.51 -26.11
C PHE A 10 -21.15 7.36 -26.69
N LEU A 11 -22.19 7.74 -25.93
CA LEU A 11 -23.57 7.71 -26.40
C LEU A 11 -23.78 8.59 -27.66
N ALA A 12 -23.19 9.78 -27.69
CA ALA A 12 -23.27 10.66 -28.85
C ALA A 12 -22.62 10.04 -30.10
N GLN A 13 -21.49 9.33 -29.95
CA GLN A 13 -20.83 8.64 -31.04
C GLN A 13 -21.67 7.47 -31.58
N SER A 14 -22.30 6.70 -30.69
CA SER A 14 -23.24 5.63 -31.07
C SER A 14 -24.49 6.16 -31.76
N ALA A 15 -25.01 7.32 -31.34
CA ALA A 15 -26.13 7.96 -32.02
C ALA A 15 -25.76 8.41 -33.45
N ILE A 16 -24.52 8.90 -33.66
CA ILE A 16 -24.01 9.30 -34.98
C ILE A 16 -23.86 8.10 -35.93
N SER A 17 -23.50 6.92 -35.42
CA SER A 17 -23.34 5.72 -36.24
C SER A 17 -24.68 5.12 -36.72
N GLY A 18 -25.80 5.57 -36.16
CA GLY A 18 -27.15 5.13 -36.54
C GLY A 18 -27.43 3.67 -36.19
N ALA A 19 -26.75 3.12 -35.18
CA ALA A 19 -26.98 1.75 -34.74
C ALA A 19 -28.43 1.61 -34.20
N PRO A 20 -29.20 0.60 -34.64
CA PRO A 20 -30.56 0.38 -34.17
C PRO A 20 -30.57 -0.08 -32.70
N ALA A 21 -31.67 0.16 -31.99
CA ALA A 21 -31.82 -0.35 -30.64
C ALA A 21 -31.95 -1.89 -30.65
N LEU A 22 -31.47 -2.57 -29.61
CA LEU A 22 -31.46 -4.04 -29.56
C LEU A 22 -32.87 -4.65 -29.69
N ASN A 23 -33.90 -3.95 -29.22
CA ASN A 23 -35.30 -4.36 -29.32
C ASN A 23 -35.92 -4.17 -30.71
N GLU A 24 -35.21 -3.53 -31.65
CA GLU A 24 -35.69 -3.25 -33.01
C GLU A 24 -35.12 -4.21 -34.06
N VAL A 25 -34.19 -5.08 -33.67
CA VAL A 25 -33.50 -6.04 -34.56
C VAL A 25 -33.82 -7.48 -34.20
N SER A 26 -33.44 -8.42 -35.07
CA SER A 26 -33.50 -9.85 -34.75
C SER A 26 -32.54 -10.21 -33.59
N VAL A 27 -32.78 -11.35 -32.95
CA VAL A 27 -31.89 -11.84 -31.87
C VAL A 27 -30.47 -12.08 -32.42
N GLU A 28 -30.36 -12.59 -33.63
CA GLU A 28 -29.08 -12.83 -34.30
C GLU A 28 -28.31 -11.52 -34.54
N GLU A 29 -28.99 -10.47 -35.01
CA GLU A 29 -28.39 -9.14 -35.19
C GLU A 29 -28.02 -8.50 -33.84
N ALA A 30 -28.88 -8.61 -32.83
CA ALA A 30 -28.59 -8.12 -31.48
C ALA A 30 -27.33 -8.77 -30.88
N ARG A 31 -27.15 -10.08 -31.08
CA ARG A 31 -25.93 -10.81 -30.66
C ARG A 31 -24.69 -10.25 -31.37
N LEU A 32 -24.76 -10.01 -32.69
CA LEU A 32 -23.65 -9.43 -33.46
C LEU A 32 -23.29 -8.00 -33.03
N ILE A 33 -24.30 -7.16 -32.75
CA ILE A 33 -24.10 -5.80 -32.24
C ILE A 33 -23.34 -5.84 -30.90
N TYR A 34 -23.75 -6.74 -30.01
CA TYR A 34 -23.10 -6.89 -28.71
C TYR A 34 -21.65 -7.37 -28.83
N THR A 35 -21.37 -8.36 -29.69
CA THR A 35 -20.00 -8.80 -29.99
C THR A 35 -19.13 -7.64 -30.49
N GLY A 36 -19.65 -6.80 -31.39
CA GLY A 36 -18.94 -5.63 -31.89
C GLY A 36 -18.64 -4.59 -30.81
N MET A 37 -19.57 -4.39 -29.87
CA MET A 37 -19.37 -3.49 -28.73
C MET A 37 -18.31 -4.03 -27.75
N ALA A 38 -18.34 -5.33 -27.45
CA ALA A 38 -17.34 -5.96 -26.58
C ALA A 38 -15.90 -5.84 -27.16
N ALA A 39 -15.76 -5.89 -28.48
CA ALA A 39 -14.49 -5.74 -29.19
C ALA A 39 -13.85 -4.33 -29.08
N LEU A 40 -14.54 -3.35 -28.49
CA LEU A 40 -13.98 -2.02 -28.21
C LEU A 40 -13.00 -2.03 -27.03
N SER A 41 -13.11 -3.02 -26.13
CA SER A 41 -12.23 -3.15 -24.97
C SER A 41 -10.91 -3.80 -25.39
N HIS A 42 -9.79 -3.41 -24.78
CA HIS A 42 -8.55 -4.13 -24.97
C HIS A 42 -8.61 -5.52 -24.33
N GLU A 43 -7.60 -6.33 -24.63
CA GLU A 43 -7.45 -7.68 -24.10
C GLU A 43 -7.33 -7.75 -22.56
N GLY A 44 -7.00 -6.67 -21.86
CA GLY A 44 -6.80 -6.66 -20.41
C GLY A 44 -5.45 -7.26 -19.94
N PRO A 45 -5.26 -7.47 -18.63
CA PRO A 45 -3.98 -7.86 -18.04
C PRO A 45 -3.56 -9.29 -18.41
N GLN A 46 -2.25 -9.54 -18.39
CA GLN A 46 -1.72 -10.89 -18.60
C GLN A 46 -2.11 -11.83 -17.46
N MET A 47 -2.52 -13.06 -17.81
CA MET A 47 -2.81 -14.14 -16.88
C MET A 47 -1.64 -15.13 -16.83
N ALA A 48 -1.47 -15.81 -15.70
CA ALA A 48 -0.50 -16.91 -15.60
C ALA A 48 -0.95 -18.10 -16.47
N ARG A 49 -2.26 -18.35 -16.53
CA ARG A 49 -2.86 -19.39 -17.38
C ARG A 49 -4.28 -19.01 -17.77
N ILE A 50 -4.67 -19.37 -19.00
CA ILE A 50 -6.03 -19.31 -19.51
C ILE A 50 -6.35 -20.69 -20.06
N GLU A 51 -7.44 -21.29 -19.59
CA GLU A 51 -7.89 -22.61 -20.05
C GLU A 51 -9.36 -22.58 -20.43
N GLU A 52 -9.69 -23.26 -21.52
CA GLU A 52 -11.07 -23.56 -21.87
C GLU A 52 -11.42 -24.96 -21.35
N THR A 53 -12.59 -25.09 -20.73
CA THR A 53 -13.14 -26.36 -20.28
C THR A 53 -14.61 -26.48 -20.64
N THR A 54 -15.17 -27.67 -20.41
CA THR A 54 -16.58 -27.93 -20.63
C THR A 54 -17.20 -28.62 -19.43
N ILE A 55 -18.23 -27.99 -18.87
CA ILE A 55 -19.02 -28.46 -17.75
C ILE A 55 -20.21 -29.24 -18.30
N THR A 56 -20.46 -30.44 -17.77
CA THR A 56 -21.68 -31.20 -18.09
C THR A 56 -22.78 -30.80 -17.13
N ALA A 57 -23.85 -30.17 -17.64
CA ALA A 57 -25.05 -29.86 -16.88
C ALA A 57 -25.83 -31.14 -16.51
N ALA A 58 -26.74 -31.05 -15.54
CA ALA A 58 -27.50 -32.18 -15.04
C ALA A 58 -28.39 -32.83 -16.12
N ASP A 59 -28.82 -32.06 -17.13
CA ASP A 59 -29.58 -32.54 -18.28
C ASP A 59 -28.71 -33.10 -19.43
N GLY A 60 -27.39 -33.15 -19.23
CA GLY A 60 -26.41 -33.63 -20.20
C GLY A 60 -25.88 -32.57 -21.16
N ALA A 61 -26.35 -31.32 -21.08
CA ALA A 61 -25.82 -30.23 -21.89
C ALA A 61 -24.34 -29.96 -21.57
N ARG A 62 -23.60 -29.45 -22.57
CA ARG A 62 -22.17 -29.16 -22.49
C ARG A 62 -21.97 -27.65 -22.49
N LEU A 63 -21.68 -27.09 -21.32
CA LEU A 63 -21.49 -25.67 -21.10
C LEU A 63 -19.99 -25.32 -21.20
N ARG A 64 -19.62 -24.36 -22.05
CA ARG A 64 -18.24 -23.87 -22.10
C ARG A 64 -17.92 -23.02 -20.87
N ALA A 65 -16.68 -23.05 -20.42
CA ALA A 65 -16.17 -22.14 -19.40
C ALA A 65 -14.71 -21.76 -19.67
N HIS A 66 -14.34 -20.52 -19.36
CA HIS A 66 -12.95 -20.07 -19.32
C HIS A 66 -12.48 -19.99 -17.89
N ILE A 67 -11.32 -20.59 -17.60
CA ILE A 67 -10.62 -20.52 -16.32
C ILE A 67 -9.45 -19.56 -16.49
N LEU A 68 -9.49 -18.46 -15.75
CA LEU A 68 -8.47 -17.41 -15.75
C LEU A 68 -7.69 -17.48 -14.45
N THR A 69 -6.43 -17.90 -14.52
CA THR A 69 -5.54 -18.00 -13.36
C THR A 69 -4.62 -16.78 -13.29
N PRO A 70 -4.66 -15.98 -12.21
CA PRO A 70 -3.81 -14.82 -12.05
C PRO A 70 -2.36 -15.22 -11.73
N SER A 71 -1.45 -14.26 -11.79
CA SER A 71 -0.09 -14.45 -11.27
C SER A 71 -0.09 -14.53 -9.74
N GLY A 72 0.80 -15.35 -9.19
CA GLY A 72 0.90 -15.61 -7.74
C GLY A 72 -0.08 -16.66 -7.25
N THR A 73 -0.15 -16.86 -5.93
CA THR A 73 -1.05 -17.84 -5.30
C THR A 73 -2.47 -17.30 -5.24
N PRO A 74 -3.48 -18.01 -5.80
CA PRO A 74 -4.87 -17.57 -5.75
C PRO A 74 -5.43 -17.53 -4.33
N LYS A 75 -6.16 -16.47 -3.99
CA LYS A 75 -6.81 -16.28 -2.67
C LYS A 75 -8.23 -16.81 -2.60
N SER A 76 -8.90 -16.90 -3.74
CA SER A 76 -10.31 -17.28 -3.88
C SER A 76 -10.60 -17.76 -5.29
N VAL A 77 -11.79 -18.35 -5.49
CA VAL A 77 -12.34 -18.63 -6.81
C VAL A 77 -13.63 -17.83 -7.01
N ILE A 78 -13.74 -17.12 -8.12
CA ILE A 78 -14.93 -16.35 -8.51
C ILE A 78 -15.59 -17.07 -9.68
N VAL A 79 -16.85 -17.49 -9.52
CA VAL A 79 -17.69 -17.91 -10.65
C VAL A 79 -18.42 -16.67 -11.16
N TYR A 80 -18.15 -16.27 -12.39
CA TYR A 80 -18.73 -15.07 -12.97
C TYR A 80 -19.70 -15.44 -14.10
N TYR A 81 -20.93 -14.94 -14.01
CA TYR A 81 -21.95 -15.06 -15.05
C TYR A 81 -22.10 -13.73 -15.78
N HIS A 82 -22.10 -13.78 -17.11
CA HIS A 82 -22.18 -12.59 -17.94
C HIS A 82 -23.59 -12.00 -18.01
N GLY A 83 -23.68 -10.67 -18.17
CA GLY A 83 -24.90 -9.94 -18.50
C GLY A 83 -25.41 -10.20 -19.93
N GLY A 84 -26.29 -9.32 -20.42
CA GLY A 84 -26.90 -9.45 -21.75
C GLY A 84 -28.34 -9.96 -21.76
N GLY A 85 -29.08 -9.71 -20.67
CA GLY A 85 -30.52 -9.98 -20.61
C GLY A 85 -30.91 -11.42 -20.95
N TRP A 86 -30.04 -12.40 -20.64
CA TRP A 86 -30.17 -13.83 -20.95
C TRP A 86 -30.27 -14.20 -22.43
N VAL A 87 -30.15 -13.24 -23.36
CA VAL A 87 -30.40 -13.41 -24.80
C VAL A 87 -29.15 -13.15 -25.64
N ILE A 88 -28.31 -12.21 -25.21
CA ILE A 88 -27.05 -11.84 -25.85
C ILE A 88 -25.87 -12.05 -24.88
N GLY A 89 -24.65 -11.96 -25.39
CA GLY A 89 -23.44 -12.13 -24.60
C GLY A 89 -22.84 -13.53 -24.69
N SER A 90 -21.55 -13.63 -24.38
CA SER A 90 -20.85 -14.91 -24.23
C SER A 90 -19.65 -14.78 -23.28
N ILE A 91 -19.12 -15.91 -22.83
CA ILE A 91 -17.89 -15.94 -22.02
C ILE A 91 -16.66 -15.40 -22.76
N ASP A 92 -16.66 -15.43 -24.09
CA ASP A 92 -15.55 -14.93 -24.91
C ASP A 92 -15.49 -13.40 -24.86
N GLU A 93 -16.65 -12.73 -24.88
CA GLU A 93 -16.78 -11.27 -24.78
C GLU A 93 -16.48 -10.73 -23.37
N TYR A 94 -16.51 -11.60 -22.35
CA TYR A 94 -16.24 -11.25 -20.95
C TYR A 94 -14.81 -11.57 -20.50
N LEU A 95 -13.95 -12.04 -21.40
CA LEU A 95 -12.55 -12.34 -21.09
C LEU A 95 -11.83 -11.13 -20.47
N THR A 96 -12.04 -9.92 -21.00
CA THR A 96 -11.41 -8.70 -20.48
C THR A 96 -11.82 -8.42 -19.03
N VAL A 97 -13.13 -8.44 -18.74
CA VAL A 97 -13.66 -8.27 -17.38
C VAL A 97 -13.09 -9.35 -16.44
N GLY A 98 -13.09 -10.61 -16.88
CA GLY A 98 -12.54 -11.72 -16.12
C GLY A 98 -11.05 -11.58 -15.81
N ARG A 99 -10.23 -11.15 -16.78
CA ARG A 99 -8.79 -10.91 -16.59
C ARG A 99 -8.54 -9.79 -15.59
N HIS A 100 -9.32 -8.71 -15.67
CA HIS A 100 -9.22 -7.59 -14.73
C HIS A 100 -9.63 -7.98 -13.30
N LEU A 101 -10.70 -8.76 -13.14
CA LEU A 101 -11.11 -9.29 -11.83
C LEU A 101 -10.05 -10.24 -11.27
N ALA A 102 -9.54 -11.17 -12.08
CA ALA A 102 -8.51 -12.12 -11.66
C ALA A 102 -7.24 -11.40 -11.20
N ALA A 103 -6.74 -10.44 -11.99
CA ALA A 103 -5.53 -9.68 -11.66
C ALA A 103 -5.68 -8.84 -10.39
N ARG A 104 -6.81 -8.11 -10.24
CA ARG A 104 -7.02 -7.20 -9.10
C ARG A 104 -7.24 -7.95 -7.79
N THR A 105 -7.99 -9.05 -7.82
CA THR A 105 -8.36 -9.81 -6.61
C THR A 105 -7.38 -10.93 -6.27
N ARG A 106 -6.49 -11.28 -7.20
CA ARG A 106 -5.72 -12.54 -7.18
C ARG A 106 -6.63 -13.76 -6.94
N SER A 107 -7.78 -13.78 -7.61
CA SER A 107 -8.69 -14.93 -7.64
C SER A 107 -8.56 -15.68 -8.96
N VAL A 108 -8.76 -16.99 -8.95
CA VAL A 108 -9.14 -17.68 -10.18
C VAL A 108 -10.53 -17.22 -10.58
N VAL A 109 -10.72 -16.79 -11.82
CA VAL A 109 -12.05 -16.42 -12.34
C VAL A 109 -12.50 -17.50 -13.31
N VAL A 110 -13.65 -18.10 -13.03
CA VAL A 110 -14.33 -19.04 -13.92
C VAL A 110 -15.49 -18.31 -14.59
N LEU A 111 -15.30 -17.93 -15.85
CA LEU A 111 -16.38 -17.41 -16.70
C LEU A 111 -17.22 -18.59 -17.17
N ALA A 112 -18.36 -18.82 -16.53
CA ALA A 112 -19.22 -19.96 -16.80
C ALA A 112 -20.32 -19.60 -17.80
N GLY A 113 -20.33 -20.29 -18.95
CA GLY A 113 -21.36 -20.10 -19.96
C GLY A 113 -22.68 -20.74 -19.55
N TYR A 114 -23.78 -20.13 -19.97
CA TYR A 114 -25.13 -20.66 -19.84
C TYR A 114 -25.86 -20.55 -21.17
N ARG A 115 -26.87 -21.40 -21.38
CA ARG A 115 -27.65 -21.37 -22.62
C ARG A 115 -28.60 -20.18 -22.67
N LEU A 116 -28.66 -19.52 -23.82
CA LEU A 116 -29.38 -18.26 -24.01
C LEU A 116 -30.81 -18.48 -24.52
N ALA A 117 -31.69 -17.55 -24.16
CA ALA A 117 -33.00 -17.38 -24.77
C ALA A 117 -32.89 -16.73 -26.17
N PRO A 118 -33.88 -16.92 -27.06
CA PRO A 118 -35.14 -17.64 -26.87
C PRO A 118 -35.05 -19.16 -27.03
N GLU A 119 -33.91 -19.71 -27.47
CA GLU A 119 -33.71 -21.15 -27.68
C GLU A 119 -33.84 -21.94 -26.38
N TYR A 120 -33.37 -21.35 -25.28
CA TYR A 120 -33.38 -21.92 -23.95
C TYR A 120 -33.96 -20.93 -22.94
N ARG A 121 -35.28 -20.98 -22.76
CA ARG A 121 -36.04 -20.08 -21.87
C ARG A 121 -35.86 -20.44 -20.39
N TYR A 122 -36.29 -19.56 -19.50
CA TYR A 122 -36.40 -19.85 -18.07
C TYR A 122 -37.12 -21.20 -17.82
N PRO A 123 -36.62 -22.08 -16.92
CA PRO A 123 -35.51 -21.89 -15.97
C PRO A 123 -34.16 -22.45 -16.45
N THR A 124 -33.85 -22.47 -17.74
CA THR A 124 -32.63 -23.13 -18.25
C THR A 124 -31.34 -22.46 -17.75
N ALA A 125 -31.20 -21.14 -17.96
CA ALA A 125 -30.02 -20.39 -17.52
C ALA A 125 -29.70 -20.53 -16.01
N PRO A 126 -30.66 -20.36 -15.06
CA PRO A 126 -30.34 -20.56 -13.63
C PRO A 126 -29.98 -22.00 -13.27
N ASN A 127 -30.47 -23.01 -14.01
CA ASN A 127 -30.04 -24.39 -13.83
C ASN A 127 -28.61 -24.62 -14.35
N ASP A 128 -28.28 -24.07 -15.52
CA ASP A 128 -26.92 -24.13 -16.08
C ASP A 128 -25.90 -23.47 -15.13
N CYS A 129 -26.22 -22.28 -14.61
CA CYS A 129 -25.39 -21.58 -13.64
C CYS A 129 -25.22 -22.38 -12.35
N TRP A 130 -26.29 -23.01 -11.85
CA TRP A 130 -26.23 -23.87 -10.66
C TRP A 130 -25.29 -25.07 -10.86
N ASP A 131 -25.38 -25.74 -12.01
CA ASP A 131 -24.52 -26.87 -12.33
C ASP A 131 -23.06 -26.44 -12.50
N ALA A 132 -22.82 -25.27 -13.10
CA ALA A 132 -21.49 -24.67 -13.16
C ALA A 132 -20.93 -24.35 -11.76
N LEU A 133 -21.73 -23.79 -10.86
CA LEU A 133 -21.30 -23.47 -9.49
C LEU A 133 -20.89 -24.74 -8.73
N LYS A 134 -21.71 -25.79 -8.80
CA LYS A 134 -21.38 -27.09 -8.18
C LYS A 134 -20.11 -27.70 -8.79
N TRP A 135 -19.94 -27.59 -10.11
CA TRP A 135 -18.73 -28.06 -10.76
C TRP A 135 -17.50 -27.32 -10.23
N VAL A 136 -17.55 -25.99 -10.12
CA VAL A 136 -16.44 -25.21 -9.57
C VAL A 136 -16.15 -25.59 -8.11
N ASP A 137 -17.17 -25.72 -7.27
CA ASP A 137 -17.00 -26.11 -5.86
C ASP A 137 -16.31 -27.47 -5.72
N ASN A 138 -16.68 -28.44 -6.55
CA ASN A 138 -16.09 -29.78 -6.58
C ASN A 138 -14.65 -29.79 -7.11
N ASN A 139 -14.24 -28.79 -7.90
CA ASN A 139 -12.92 -28.71 -8.51
C ASN A 139 -12.06 -27.59 -7.91
N ILE A 140 -12.48 -26.95 -6.82
CA ILE A 140 -11.86 -25.73 -6.31
C ILE A 140 -10.38 -25.92 -5.93
N GLU A 141 -10.03 -27.08 -5.37
CA GLU A 141 -8.63 -27.41 -5.03
C GLU A 141 -7.77 -27.60 -6.27
N GLN A 142 -8.32 -28.16 -7.35
CA GLN A 142 -7.61 -28.29 -8.63
C GLN A 142 -7.43 -26.91 -9.29
N LEU A 143 -8.43 -26.03 -9.16
CA LEU A 143 -8.42 -24.70 -9.77
C LEU A 143 -7.44 -23.75 -9.04
N ALA A 144 -7.46 -23.73 -7.70
CA ALA A 144 -6.72 -22.78 -6.89
C ALA A 144 -5.47 -23.36 -6.20
N GLY A 145 -5.29 -24.68 -6.22
CA GLY A 145 -4.22 -25.38 -5.50
C GLY A 145 -4.51 -25.64 -4.01
N ALA A 146 -5.64 -25.14 -3.49
CA ALA A 146 -6.11 -25.34 -2.12
C ALA A 146 -7.63 -25.07 -2.02
N ARG A 147 -8.26 -25.48 -0.92
CA ARG A 147 -9.64 -25.10 -0.61
C ARG A 147 -9.67 -23.64 -0.16
N VAL A 148 -10.08 -22.77 -1.07
CA VAL A 148 -10.17 -21.32 -0.87
C VAL A 148 -11.63 -20.84 -0.85
N PRO A 149 -11.93 -19.62 -0.40
CA PRO A 149 -13.28 -19.05 -0.49
C PRO A 149 -13.84 -19.05 -1.91
N LEU A 150 -15.10 -19.47 -2.05
CA LEU A 150 -15.87 -19.46 -3.30
C LEU A 150 -16.78 -18.24 -3.35
N ILE A 151 -16.70 -17.46 -4.42
CA ILE A 151 -17.47 -16.24 -4.64
C ILE A 151 -18.30 -16.44 -5.90
N VAL A 152 -19.54 -15.97 -5.90
CA VAL A 152 -20.37 -15.88 -7.11
C VAL A 152 -20.51 -14.41 -7.51
N ALA A 153 -20.42 -14.13 -8.81
CA ALA A 153 -20.45 -12.77 -9.31
C ALA A 153 -21.18 -12.68 -10.66
N GLY A 154 -21.67 -11.50 -10.98
CA GLY A 154 -22.17 -11.20 -12.31
C GLY A 154 -22.73 -9.80 -12.41
N ASP A 155 -22.98 -9.37 -13.64
CA ASP A 155 -23.56 -8.07 -13.95
C ASP A 155 -24.89 -8.20 -14.70
N SER A 156 -25.83 -7.29 -14.47
CA SER A 156 -27.13 -7.28 -15.15
C SER A 156 -27.87 -8.64 -14.99
N ALA A 157 -28.21 -9.31 -16.08
CA ALA A 157 -28.74 -10.69 -16.09
C ALA A 157 -27.80 -11.73 -15.46
N GLY A 158 -26.48 -11.53 -15.53
CA GLY A 158 -25.51 -12.35 -14.81
C GLY A 158 -25.56 -12.12 -13.30
N GLY A 159 -25.79 -10.87 -12.89
CA GLY A 159 -26.04 -10.51 -11.49
C GLY A 159 -27.32 -11.13 -10.95
N ASN A 160 -28.37 -11.20 -11.77
CA ASN A 160 -29.58 -11.98 -11.47
C ASN A 160 -29.24 -13.45 -11.20
N LEU A 161 -28.54 -14.09 -12.14
CA LEU A 161 -28.18 -15.51 -12.02
C LEU A 161 -27.31 -15.76 -10.79
N ALA A 162 -26.36 -14.88 -10.49
CA ALA A 162 -25.54 -14.93 -9.28
C ALA A 162 -26.37 -14.88 -7.99
N ALA A 163 -27.34 -13.96 -7.91
CA ALA A 163 -28.26 -13.86 -6.77
C ALA A 163 -29.15 -15.11 -6.64
N VAL A 164 -29.70 -15.62 -7.74
CA VAL A 164 -30.55 -16.81 -7.76
C VAL A 164 -29.79 -18.05 -7.30
N VAL A 165 -28.56 -18.27 -7.78
CA VAL A 165 -27.75 -19.41 -7.33
C VAL A 165 -27.26 -19.24 -5.89
N ALA A 166 -27.07 -18.01 -5.40
CA ALA A 166 -26.74 -17.76 -3.99
C ALA A 166 -27.90 -18.14 -3.07
N GLN A 167 -29.13 -17.77 -3.43
CA GLN A 167 -30.33 -18.22 -2.72
C GLN A 167 -30.48 -19.74 -2.77
N ARG A 168 -30.21 -20.35 -3.93
CA ARG A 168 -30.26 -21.81 -4.10
C ARG A 168 -29.20 -22.53 -3.25
N ALA A 169 -27.98 -21.98 -3.16
CA ALA A 169 -26.91 -22.48 -2.30
C ALA A 169 -27.32 -22.51 -0.83
N LYS A 170 -27.98 -21.44 -0.36
CA LYS A 170 -28.57 -21.41 0.99
C LYS A 170 -29.62 -22.49 1.19
N ARG A 171 -30.53 -22.68 0.23
CA ARG A 171 -31.60 -23.71 0.35
C ARG A 171 -31.07 -25.14 0.31
N GLU A 172 -30.08 -25.41 -0.54
CA GLU A 172 -29.50 -26.76 -0.70
C GLU A 172 -28.39 -27.06 0.34
N GLY A 173 -27.89 -26.05 1.05
CA GLY A 173 -26.86 -26.19 2.09
C GLY A 173 -25.42 -26.32 1.56
N SER A 174 -25.26 -26.42 0.24
CA SER A 174 -23.97 -26.41 -0.46
C SER A 174 -24.20 -26.02 -1.93
N PRO A 175 -23.23 -25.39 -2.63
CA PRO A 175 -21.91 -24.96 -2.16
C PRO A 175 -21.93 -23.85 -1.10
N GLN A 176 -20.88 -23.76 -0.28
CA GLN A 176 -20.73 -22.69 0.70
C GLN A 176 -20.12 -21.46 0.04
N LEU A 177 -20.93 -20.43 -0.16
CA LEU A 177 -20.51 -19.17 -0.77
C LEU A 177 -20.00 -18.19 0.29
N SER A 178 -18.84 -17.60 0.02
CA SER A 178 -18.23 -16.58 0.86
C SER A 178 -18.84 -15.20 0.61
N LEU A 179 -19.14 -14.87 -0.65
CA LEU A 179 -19.64 -13.56 -1.08
C LEU A 179 -20.45 -13.72 -2.39
N GLN A 180 -21.47 -12.87 -2.57
CA GLN A 180 -22.12 -12.63 -3.86
C GLN A 180 -21.84 -11.19 -4.33
N VAL A 181 -21.34 -11.02 -5.56
CA VAL A 181 -21.04 -9.71 -6.15
C VAL A 181 -22.02 -9.43 -7.28
N LEU A 182 -22.87 -8.44 -7.09
CA LEU A 182 -24.01 -8.14 -7.96
C LEU A 182 -23.84 -6.75 -8.54
N VAL A 183 -23.51 -6.68 -9.83
CA VAL A 183 -23.35 -5.40 -10.54
C VAL A 183 -24.64 -5.08 -11.29
N TYR A 184 -25.31 -3.99 -10.90
CA TYR A 184 -26.62 -3.53 -11.40
C TYR A 184 -27.59 -4.69 -11.73
N PRO A 185 -27.84 -5.60 -10.77
CA PRO A 185 -28.51 -6.86 -11.07
C PRO A 185 -29.95 -6.63 -11.52
N VAL A 186 -30.43 -7.44 -12.48
CA VAL A 186 -31.89 -7.57 -12.68
C VAL A 186 -32.45 -8.37 -11.52
N THR A 187 -33.48 -7.90 -10.83
CA THR A 187 -34.01 -8.56 -9.62
C THR A 187 -35.53 -8.71 -9.60
N ASP A 188 -36.23 -7.98 -10.46
CA ASP A 188 -37.69 -7.96 -10.56
C ASP A 188 -38.20 -7.80 -12.00
N GLY A 189 -38.90 -8.84 -12.48
CA GLY A 189 -39.54 -8.87 -13.79
C GLY A 189 -40.88 -8.13 -13.88
N ALA A 190 -41.34 -7.47 -12.82
CA ALA A 190 -42.50 -6.58 -12.85
C ALA A 190 -42.26 -5.32 -13.69
N MET A 191 -41.02 -4.81 -13.68
CA MET A 191 -40.58 -3.61 -14.42
C MET A 191 -41.39 -2.34 -14.13
N ASP A 192 -41.89 -2.18 -12.91
CA ASP A 192 -42.80 -1.10 -12.50
C ASP A 192 -42.19 -0.09 -11.51
N THR A 193 -40.88 -0.16 -11.26
CA THR A 193 -40.16 0.82 -10.44
C THR A 193 -40.11 2.21 -11.09
N ALA A 194 -39.82 3.24 -10.30
CA ALA A 194 -39.71 4.60 -10.81
C ALA A 194 -38.57 4.75 -11.83
N SER A 195 -37.41 4.12 -11.58
CA SER A 195 -36.25 4.14 -12.47
C SER A 195 -36.54 3.66 -13.89
N HIS A 196 -37.49 2.72 -14.08
CA HIS A 196 -37.92 2.27 -15.41
C HIS A 196 -38.62 3.37 -16.22
N GLY A 197 -39.32 4.30 -15.57
CA GLY A 197 -40.07 5.38 -16.22
C GLY A 197 -39.31 6.71 -16.35
N GLU A 198 -38.14 6.84 -15.72
CA GLU A 198 -37.34 8.06 -15.77
C GLU A 198 -36.72 8.26 -17.16
N PRO A 199 -36.96 9.40 -17.85
CA PRO A 199 -36.39 9.66 -19.16
C PRO A 199 -34.86 9.68 -19.18
N ALA A 200 -34.23 10.07 -18.07
CA ALA A 200 -32.78 10.13 -17.96
C ALA A 200 -32.10 8.74 -17.94
N ASN A 201 -32.85 7.68 -17.65
CA ASN A 201 -32.34 6.32 -17.55
C ASN A 201 -32.50 5.54 -18.87
N GLN A 202 -33.17 6.11 -19.88
CA GLN A 202 -33.39 5.48 -21.18
C GLN A 202 -32.16 5.65 -22.08
N LEU A 203 -31.07 4.94 -21.75
CA LEU A 203 -29.76 5.07 -22.39
C LEU A 203 -29.39 3.78 -23.16
N LEU A 204 -28.24 3.16 -22.86
CA LEU A 204 -27.85 1.87 -23.46
C LEU A 204 -28.86 0.76 -23.16
N LEU A 205 -29.41 0.78 -21.95
CA LEU A 205 -30.54 -0.06 -21.58
C LEU A 205 -31.75 0.84 -21.38
N SER A 206 -32.89 0.43 -21.95
CA SER A 206 -34.17 1.12 -21.82
C SER A 206 -35.24 0.18 -21.27
N HIS A 207 -36.38 0.75 -20.86
CA HIS A 207 -37.54 -0.05 -20.46
C HIS A 207 -38.00 -0.99 -21.59
N GLU A 208 -38.03 -0.52 -22.84
CA GLU A 208 -38.45 -1.33 -23.99
C GLU A 208 -37.45 -2.47 -24.27
N THR A 209 -36.15 -2.19 -24.13
CA THR A 209 -35.10 -3.20 -24.28
C THR A 209 -35.20 -4.28 -23.19
N MET A 210 -35.49 -3.89 -21.95
CA MET A 210 -35.76 -4.87 -20.88
C MET A 210 -37.04 -5.68 -21.14
N ALA A 211 -38.10 -5.06 -21.65
CA ALA A 211 -39.32 -5.77 -22.02
C ALA A 211 -39.03 -6.84 -23.09
N TRP A 212 -38.19 -6.50 -24.07
CA TRP A 212 -37.72 -7.40 -25.12
C TRP A 212 -36.93 -8.58 -24.55
N PHE A 213 -35.98 -8.35 -23.65
CA PHE A 213 -35.24 -9.42 -22.97
C PHE A 213 -36.18 -10.36 -22.21
N TRP A 214 -37.08 -9.82 -21.39
CA TRP A 214 -38.06 -10.61 -20.65
C TRP A 214 -39.02 -11.39 -21.54
N ASN A 215 -39.40 -10.85 -22.71
CA ASN A 215 -40.27 -11.55 -23.67
C ASN A 215 -39.59 -12.79 -24.28
N HIS A 216 -38.28 -12.74 -24.50
CA HIS A 216 -37.53 -13.90 -24.98
C HIS A 216 -37.22 -14.88 -23.85
N TYR A 217 -36.82 -14.38 -22.68
CA TYR A 217 -36.37 -15.18 -21.54
C TYR A 217 -37.52 -15.91 -20.81
N ALA A 218 -38.58 -15.18 -20.46
CA ALA A 218 -39.75 -15.67 -19.72
C ALA A 218 -41.04 -15.08 -20.33
N PRO A 219 -41.52 -15.63 -21.46
CA PRO A 219 -42.72 -15.12 -22.14
C PRO A 219 -43.99 -15.28 -21.31
N ASP A 220 -44.06 -16.27 -20.41
CA ASP A 220 -45.10 -16.35 -19.40
C ASP A 220 -44.82 -15.33 -18.30
N LYS A 221 -45.68 -14.32 -18.19
CA LYS A 221 -45.52 -13.23 -17.21
C LYS A 221 -45.58 -13.72 -15.76
N ASN A 222 -46.26 -14.83 -15.47
CA ASN A 222 -46.28 -15.38 -14.10
C ASN A 222 -44.89 -15.85 -13.67
N GLN A 223 -44.12 -16.42 -14.61
CA GLN A 223 -42.77 -16.89 -14.35
C GLN A 223 -41.80 -15.75 -14.02
N ARG A 224 -42.10 -14.51 -14.44
CA ARG A 224 -41.27 -13.33 -14.15
C ARG A 224 -41.32 -12.88 -12.70
N LEU A 225 -42.29 -13.36 -11.93
CA LEU A 225 -42.43 -13.04 -10.50
C LEU A 225 -41.98 -14.22 -9.61
N GLU A 226 -41.49 -15.31 -10.21
CA GLU A 226 -40.95 -16.43 -9.46
C GLU A 226 -39.56 -16.07 -8.88
N PRO A 227 -39.22 -16.51 -7.65
CA PRO A 227 -37.91 -16.26 -7.06
C PRO A 227 -36.71 -16.71 -7.91
N GLY A 228 -36.92 -17.71 -8.79
CA GLY A 228 -35.87 -18.24 -9.67
C GLY A 228 -35.54 -17.36 -10.88
N SER A 229 -36.41 -16.41 -11.24
CA SER A 229 -36.18 -15.42 -12.31
C SER A 229 -36.05 -14.01 -11.75
N SER A 230 -36.71 -13.74 -10.63
CA SER A 230 -36.74 -12.45 -9.93
C SER A 230 -36.40 -12.65 -8.46
N PRO A 231 -35.09 -12.63 -8.11
CA PRO A 231 -34.63 -12.90 -6.75
C PRO A 231 -35.21 -11.96 -5.69
N LEU A 232 -35.73 -10.78 -6.08
CA LEU A 232 -36.42 -9.87 -5.17
C LEU A 232 -37.69 -10.48 -4.56
N HIS A 233 -38.35 -11.42 -5.25
CA HIS A 233 -39.59 -12.07 -4.78
C HIS A 233 -39.36 -13.27 -3.86
N CYS A 234 -38.12 -13.56 -3.46
CA CYS A 234 -37.83 -14.62 -2.50
C CYS A 234 -38.32 -14.27 -1.08
N ASP A 235 -39.08 -15.15 -0.44
CA ASP A 235 -39.68 -14.88 0.88
C ASP A 235 -38.66 -14.76 2.01
N ASP A 236 -37.58 -15.56 1.96
CA ASP A 236 -36.59 -15.65 3.03
C ASP A 236 -35.16 -15.64 2.49
N LEU A 237 -34.51 -14.49 2.66
CA LEU A 237 -33.10 -14.26 2.32
C LEU A 237 -32.15 -14.46 3.50
N SER A 238 -32.63 -14.84 4.69
CA SER A 238 -31.74 -15.05 5.83
C SER A 238 -30.72 -16.16 5.54
N GLY A 239 -29.47 -15.93 5.93
CA GLY A 239 -28.38 -16.88 5.76
C GLY A 239 -27.87 -17.09 4.32
N VAL A 240 -28.31 -16.30 3.34
CA VAL A 240 -27.61 -16.21 2.05
C VAL A 240 -26.24 -15.54 2.23
N ALA A 241 -25.34 -15.72 1.27
CA ALA A 241 -23.99 -15.16 1.35
C ALA A 241 -24.03 -13.62 1.48
N PRO A 242 -23.08 -13.01 2.22
CA PRO A 242 -22.84 -11.56 2.20
C PRO A 242 -22.81 -11.02 0.77
N ALA A 243 -23.30 -9.79 0.57
CA ALA A 243 -23.48 -9.22 -0.75
C ALA A 243 -22.72 -7.90 -0.95
N LEU A 244 -22.11 -7.77 -2.11
CA LEU A 244 -21.66 -6.50 -2.67
C LEU A 244 -22.60 -6.12 -3.81
N VAL A 245 -23.39 -5.06 -3.66
CA VAL A 245 -24.38 -4.61 -4.65
C VAL A 245 -23.97 -3.25 -5.22
N LEU A 246 -23.64 -3.23 -6.52
CA LEU A 246 -23.34 -2.00 -7.24
C LEU A 246 -24.56 -1.58 -8.06
N THR A 247 -24.89 -0.30 -8.10
CA THR A 247 -25.89 0.26 -9.02
C THR A 247 -25.31 1.45 -9.78
N ALA A 248 -25.93 1.82 -10.90
CA ALA A 248 -25.59 3.02 -11.66
C ALA A 248 -26.71 4.07 -11.49
N GLU A 249 -26.35 5.36 -11.38
CA GLU A 249 -27.34 6.43 -11.16
C GLU A 249 -28.36 6.53 -12.30
N TYR A 250 -27.90 6.36 -13.55
CA TYR A 250 -28.70 6.46 -14.77
C TYR A 250 -29.01 5.07 -15.36
N ASP A 251 -29.77 4.28 -14.61
CA ASP A 251 -30.07 2.89 -14.95
C ASP A 251 -31.54 2.56 -14.64
N VAL A 252 -32.21 1.89 -15.58
CA VAL A 252 -33.58 1.41 -15.39
C VAL A 252 -33.67 0.37 -14.27
N LEU A 253 -32.60 -0.40 -14.02
CA LEU A 253 -32.55 -1.44 -12.99
C LEU A 253 -32.13 -0.90 -11.60
N ARG A 254 -31.86 0.42 -11.48
CA ARG A 254 -31.32 1.03 -10.25
C ARG A 254 -32.19 0.70 -9.03
N ASP A 255 -33.48 0.99 -9.11
CA ASP A 255 -34.36 0.91 -7.95
C ASP A 255 -34.61 -0.55 -7.53
N GLU A 256 -34.73 -1.48 -8.47
CA GLU A 256 -34.92 -2.90 -8.16
C GLU A 256 -33.65 -3.51 -7.53
N GLY A 257 -32.47 -3.19 -8.05
CA GLY A 257 -31.19 -3.64 -7.47
C GLY A 257 -30.96 -3.10 -6.06
N GLU A 258 -31.32 -1.84 -5.80
CA GLU A 258 -31.28 -1.24 -4.46
C GLU A 258 -32.33 -1.84 -3.52
N ALA A 259 -33.55 -2.11 -4.01
CA ALA A 259 -34.58 -2.80 -3.24
C ALA A 259 -34.16 -4.22 -2.83
N TYR A 260 -33.42 -4.93 -3.69
CA TYR A 260 -32.86 -6.23 -3.33
C TYR A 260 -31.77 -6.12 -2.27
N ALA A 261 -30.90 -5.09 -2.34
CA ALA A 261 -29.92 -4.81 -1.30
C ALA A 261 -30.58 -4.50 0.06
N ASP A 262 -31.65 -3.70 0.06
CA ASP A 262 -32.45 -3.42 1.26
C ASP A 262 -33.05 -4.71 1.82
N LYS A 263 -33.65 -5.55 0.97
CA LYS A 263 -34.26 -6.82 1.40
C LYS A 263 -33.24 -7.80 1.98
N LEU A 264 -32.03 -7.85 1.44
CA LEU A 264 -30.92 -8.62 2.01
C LEU A 264 -30.54 -8.10 3.41
N GLN A 265 -30.39 -6.79 3.55
CA GLN A 265 -30.04 -6.16 4.82
C GLN A 265 -31.13 -6.37 5.88
N ASP A 266 -32.40 -6.23 5.51
CA ASP A 266 -33.56 -6.50 6.38
C ASP A 266 -33.62 -7.95 6.85
N ALA A 267 -33.11 -8.89 6.04
CA ALA A 267 -32.96 -10.30 6.39
C ALA A 267 -31.73 -10.61 7.26
N GLY A 268 -30.96 -9.59 7.66
CA GLY A 268 -29.76 -9.71 8.49
C GLY A 268 -28.50 -10.12 7.72
N VAL A 269 -28.50 -10.02 6.38
CA VAL A 269 -27.33 -10.31 5.55
C VAL A 269 -26.40 -9.09 5.58
N GLU A 270 -25.10 -9.33 5.65
CA GLU A 270 -24.11 -8.26 5.49
C GLU A 270 -24.12 -7.77 4.04
N VAL A 271 -24.39 -6.48 3.84
CA VAL A 271 -24.50 -5.86 2.52
C VAL A 271 -23.61 -4.63 2.45
N VAL A 272 -22.68 -4.62 1.49
CA VAL A 272 -22.01 -3.41 1.01
C VAL A 272 -22.72 -2.97 -0.25
N ARG A 273 -23.16 -1.71 -0.32
CA ARG A 273 -23.80 -1.16 -1.53
C ARG A 273 -23.14 0.12 -1.99
N LYS A 274 -23.01 0.28 -3.30
CA LYS A 274 -22.47 1.51 -3.90
C LYS A 274 -23.24 1.88 -5.16
N ARG A 275 -23.87 3.06 -5.13
CA ARG A 275 -24.34 3.71 -6.35
C ARG A 275 -23.16 4.45 -7.00
N PHE A 276 -22.85 4.10 -8.24
CA PHE A 276 -21.91 4.81 -9.07
C PHE A 276 -22.61 6.02 -9.70
N GLU A 277 -22.34 7.19 -9.11
CA GLU A 277 -22.87 8.47 -9.60
C GLU A 277 -22.42 8.73 -11.03
N ARG A 278 -23.31 9.35 -11.82
CA ARG A 278 -23.05 9.78 -13.20
C ARG A 278 -22.73 8.66 -14.18
N GLN A 279 -22.92 7.39 -13.79
CA GLN A 279 -22.75 6.22 -14.64
C GLN A 279 -24.10 5.69 -15.14
N MET A 280 -24.08 4.93 -16.25
CA MET A 280 -25.24 4.30 -16.88
C MET A 280 -25.14 2.77 -16.90
N HIS A 281 -26.24 2.07 -17.19
CA HIS A 281 -26.21 0.61 -17.34
C HIS A 281 -25.15 0.16 -18.36
N GLY A 282 -24.45 -0.93 -18.05
CA GLY A 282 -23.42 -1.51 -18.92
C GLY A 282 -22.05 -0.83 -18.82
N PHE A 283 -21.89 0.26 -18.06
CA PHE A 283 -20.60 0.95 -17.96
C PHE A 283 -19.47 0.05 -17.45
N PHE A 284 -19.77 -0.91 -16.56
CA PHE A 284 -18.79 -1.78 -15.91
C PHE A 284 -18.03 -2.68 -16.89
N THR A 285 -18.66 -3.06 -18.01
CA THR A 285 -18.07 -3.95 -19.02
C THR A 285 -17.28 -3.19 -20.09
N LEU A 286 -17.45 -1.87 -20.18
CA LEU A 286 -16.76 -0.99 -21.12
C LEU A 286 -15.40 -0.53 -20.56
N HIS A 287 -14.57 -1.49 -20.17
CA HIS A 287 -13.23 -1.24 -19.64
C HIS A 287 -12.32 -0.63 -20.70
N ASP A 288 -11.40 0.24 -20.29
CA ASP A 288 -10.56 1.10 -21.16
C ASP A 288 -11.30 2.08 -22.07
N VAL A 289 -12.64 2.01 -22.14
CA VAL A 289 -13.49 2.96 -22.87
C VAL A 289 -14.04 4.01 -21.91
N LEU A 290 -14.57 3.58 -20.76
CA LEU A 290 -15.15 4.47 -19.75
C LEU A 290 -14.30 4.47 -18.47
N PRO A 291 -13.81 5.63 -17.99
CA PRO A 291 -13.06 5.72 -16.74
C PRO A 291 -13.80 5.16 -15.52
N GLY A 292 -15.14 5.28 -15.52
CA GLY A 292 -16.00 4.73 -14.47
C GLY A 292 -15.88 3.21 -14.33
N ALA A 293 -15.66 2.48 -15.44
CA ALA A 293 -15.51 1.02 -15.44
C ALA A 293 -14.29 0.59 -14.63
N SER A 294 -13.15 1.26 -14.84
CA SER A 294 -11.90 0.98 -14.11
C SER A 294 -12.07 1.22 -12.60
N ARG A 295 -12.70 2.34 -12.22
CA ARG A 295 -12.95 2.64 -10.81
C ARG A 295 -13.90 1.62 -10.17
N ALA A 296 -14.93 1.17 -10.89
CA ALA A 296 -15.85 0.16 -10.38
C ALA A 296 -15.19 -1.20 -10.19
N LEU A 297 -14.32 -1.64 -11.11
CA LEU A 297 -13.53 -2.86 -10.96
C LEU A 297 -12.52 -2.77 -9.82
N GLU A 298 -11.89 -1.61 -9.62
CA GLU A 298 -11.03 -1.34 -8.46
C GLU A 298 -11.80 -1.44 -7.15
N TYR A 299 -12.97 -0.80 -7.08
CA TYR A 299 -13.84 -0.86 -5.90
C TYR A 299 -14.30 -2.29 -5.60
N VAL A 300 -14.72 -3.05 -6.61
CA VAL A 300 -15.07 -4.49 -6.44
C VAL A 300 -13.86 -5.27 -5.92
N GLY A 301 -12.67 -5.02 -6.45
CA GLY A 301 -11.44 -5.66 -5.98
C GLY A 301 -11.13 -5.34 -4.52
N GLU A 302 -11.22 -4.07 -4.14
CA GLU A 302 -11.02 -3.57 -2.77
C GLU A 302 -12.02 -4.22 -1.80
N GLN A 303 -13.30 -4.27 -2.15
CA GLN A 303 -14.33 -4.86 -1.30
C GLN A 303 -14.21 -6.39 -1.18
N ILE A 304 -13.79 -7.08 -2.24
CA ILE A 304 -13.45 -8.51 -2.17
C ILE A 304 -12.25 -8.72 -1.24
N ASP A 305 -11.15 -7.98 -1.42
CA ASP A 305 -9.97 -8.10 -0.56
C ASP A 305 -10.31 -7.81 0.90
N ARG A 306 -11.13 -6.78 1.18
CA ARG A 306 -11.63 -6.45 2.51
C ARG A 306 -12.42 -7.60 3.13
N HIS A 307 -13.36 -8.17 2.37
CA HIS A 307 -14.16 -9.31 2.82
C HIS A 307 -13.30 -10.53 3.16
N LEU A 308 -12.29 -10.80 2.33
CA LEU A 308 -11.34 -11.90 2.56
C LEU A 308 -10.37 -11.61 3.73
N ALA A 309 -10.09 -10.34 4.02
CA ALA A 309 -9.19 -9.89 5.08
C ALA A 309 -9.86 -9.68 6.45
N LYS A 310 -11.10 -10.15 6.67
CA LYS A 310 -11.83 -9.96 7.94
C LYS A 310 -11.10 -10.44 9.20
N ALA A 311 -10.21 -11.43 9.07
CA ALA A 311 -9.38 -11.92 10.18
C ALA A 311 -8.14 -11.02 10.48
N SER A 312 -7.85 -10.07 9.60
CA SER A 312 -6.68 -9.18 9.64
C SER A 312 -7.08 -7.71 9.78
N VAL A 313 -8.12 -7.44 10.57
CA VAL A 313 -8.55 -6.08 10.92
C VAL A 313 -7.86 -5.66 12.22
N VAL A 314 -7.17 -4.53 12.20
CA VAL A 314 -6.51 -3.94 13.37
C VAL A 314 -6.85 -2.45 13.48
N ASP A 315 -6.64 -1.84 14.63
CA ASP A 315 -6.87 -0.39 14.79
C ASP A 315 -5.82 0.40 14.01
N ALA A 316 -4.56 -0.03 14.06
CA ALA A 316 -3.44 0.68 13.45
C ALA A 316 -2.41 -0.23 12.76
N VAL A 317 -1.86 0.26 11.65
CA VAL A 317 -0.67 -0.31 11.02
C VAL A 317 0.46 0.72 11.05
N ILE A 318 1.65 0.28 11.46
CA ILE A 318 2.88 1.07 11.44
C ILE A 318 3.83 0.49 10.39
N VAL A 319 4.47 1.35 9.59
CA VAL A 319 5.52 0.94 8.65
C VAL A 319 6.88 1.38 9.17
N GLY A 320 7.73 0.40 9.51
CA GLY A 320 9.07 0.57 10.05
C GLY A 320 9.17 0.27 11.55
N ALA A 321 10.20 -0.47 11.96
CA ALA A 321 10.51 -0.86 13.33
C ALA A 321 11.83 -0.23 13.84
N GLY A 322 12.08 1.02 13.46
CA GLY A 322 13.08 1.87 14.10
C GLY A 322 12.57 2.53 15.38
N PHE A 323 13.31 3.52 15.90
CA PHE A 323 12.94 4.25 17.12
C PHE A 323 11.47 4.76 17.11
N ALA A 324 11.07 5.44 16.03
CA ALA A 324 9.71 5.98 15.96
C ALA A 324 8.64 4.87 15.95
N GLY A 325 8.87 3.79 15.21
CA GLY A 325 7.90 2.70 15.05
C GLY A 325 7.70 1.88 16.33
N LEU A 326 8.78 1.55 17.03
CA LEU A 326 8.71 0.82 18.30
C LEU A 326 8.03 1.64 19.39
N TYR A 327 8.36 2.94 19.50
CA TYR A 327 7.69 3.79 20.47
C TYR A 327 6.21 3.98 20.13
N GLN A 328 5.88 4.17 18.85
CA GLN A 328 4.49 4.27 18.42
C GLN A 328 3.70 2.99 18.74
N LEU A 329 4.27 1.81 18.49
CA LEU A 329 3.66 0.52 18.83
C LEU A 329 3.42 0.43 20.35
N TYR A 330 4.42 0.76 21.15
CA TYR A 330 4.31 0.78 22.61
C TYR A 330 3.14 1.68 23.07
N ARG A 331 3.07 2.92 22.56
CA ARG A 331 2.02 3.88 22.93
C ARG A 331 0.61 3.46 22.50
N LEU A 332 0.46 2.87 21.31
CA LEU A 332 -0.85 2.39 20.85
C LEU A 332 -1.32 1.19 21.67
N ARG A 333 -0.40 0.30 22.06
CA ARG A 333 -0.73 -0.81 22.99
C ARG A 333 -1.14 -0.32 24.37
N GLU A 334 -0.50 0.71 24.90
CA GLU A 334 -0.94 1.34 26.15
C GLU A 334 -2.35 1.93 26.05
N MET A 335 -2.76 2.36 24.85
CA MET A 335 -4.13 2.83 24.57
C MET A 335 -5.14 1.68 24.34
N GLY A 336 -4.70 0.42 24.38
CA GLY A 336 -5.54 -0.76 24.11
C GLY A 336 -5.85 -0.99 22.63
N LEU A 337 -5.11 -0.35 21.72
CA LEU A 337 -5.32 -0.47 20.28
C LEU A 337 -4.55 -1.65 19.70
N SER A 338 -5.27 -2.51 18.97
CA SER A 338 -4.68 -3.59 18.19
C SER A 338 -3.81 -2.99 17.08
N THR A 339 -2.54 -3.41 17.03
CA THR A 339 -1.55 -2.78 16.14
C THR A 339 -0.70 -3.84 15.46
N ARG A 340 -0.41 -3.65 14.17
CA ARG A 340 0.56 -4.44 13.43
C ARG A 340 1.69 -3.54 12.92
N VAL A 341 2.93 -4.01 12.98
CA VAL A 341 4.08 -3.32 12.40
C VAL A 341 4.64 -4.13 11.25
N PHE A 342 4.97 -3.47 10.13
CA PHE A 342 5.68 -4.09 9.02
C PHE A 342 7.09 -3.52 8.90
N GLU A 343 8.10 -4.39 8.94
CA GLU A 343 9.52 -4.06 8.81
C GLU A 343 10.14 -4.90 7.69
N VAL A 344 10.96 -4.27 6.85
CA VAL A 344 11.64 -4.93 5.73
C VAL A 344 12.91 -5.64 6.16
N ALA A 345 13.52 -5.22 7.26
CA ALA A 345 14.62 -5.91 7.93
C ALA A 345 14.15 -7.21 8.60
N SER A 346 15.08 -8.13 8.88
CA SER A 346 14.83 -9.32 9.70
C SER A 346 14.91 -9.06 11.20
N GLY A 347 15.10 -7.80 11.61
CA GLY A 347 15.14 -7.37 13.00
C GLY A 347 14.80 -5.90 13.18
N VAL A 348 14.68 -5.47 14.44
CA VAL A 348 14.38 -4.07 14.80
C VAL A 348 15.61 -3.18 14.65
N GLY A 349 15.42 -1.85 14.63
CA GLY A 349 16.52 -0.89 14.70
C GLY A 349 16.49 0.21 13.64
N GLY A 350 15.79 -0.01 12.52
CA GLY A 350 15.70 0.94 11.42
C GLY A 350 17.09 1.34 10.92
N THR A 351 17.44 2.63 10.99
CA THR A 351 18.79 3.14 10.64
C THR A 351 19.90 2.32 11.28
N TRP A 352 19.76 1.95 12.57
CA TRP A 352 20.77 1.22 13.33
C TRP A 352 20.79 -0.27 13.05
N TYR A 353 19.80 -0.81 12.34
CA TYR A 353 19.87 -2.16 11.79
C TYR A 353 20.69 -2.19 10.50
N TRP A 354 20.41 -1.23 9.59
CA TRP A 354 20.97 -1.20 8.23
C TRP A 354 22.37 -0.56 8.13
N ASN A 355 22.62 0.53 8.86
CA ASN A 355 23.85 1.33 8.74
C ASN A 355 24.96 0.80 9.67
N ARG A 356 25.50 -0.37 9.31
CA ARG A 356 26.51 -1.11 10.09
C ARG A 356 27.92 -1.05 9.50
N TYR A 357 28.23 0.00 8.74
CA TYR A 357 29.57 0.25 8.23
C TYR A 357 30.54 0.52 9.39
N PRO A 358 31.85 0.25 9.24
CA PRO A 358 32.81 0.48 10.30
C PRO A 358 32.78 1.95 10.75
N GLY A 359 32.67 2.19 12.05
CA GLY A 359 32.71 3.54 12.65
C GLY A 359 31.36 4.23 12.75
N ALA A 360 30.27 3.62 12.25
CA ALA A 360 28.92 4.16 12.40
C ALA A 360 28.60 4.47 13.87
N ARG A 361 28.27 5.73 14.17
CA ARG A 361 27.98 6.22 15.54
C ARG A 361 26.95 7.36 15.53
N CYS A 362 26.33 7.61 16.68
CA CYS A 362 25.48 8.78 16.87
C CYS A 362 26.30 10.07 16.97
N ASP A 363 25.66 11.20 16.66
CA ASP A 363 26.24 12.55 16.74
C ASP A 363 25.61 13.40 17.85
N ILE A 364 24.68 12.82 18.59
CA ILE A 364 24.11 13.32 19.84
C ILE A 364 24.55 12.37 20.95
N GLU A 365 24.89 12.92 22.11
CA GLU A 365 25.35 12.13 23.25
C GLU A 365 24.35 11.03 23.61
N SER A 366 24.83 9.82 23.90
CA SER A 366 23.99 8.62 23.99
C SER A 366 22.94 8.67 25.09
N MET A 367 23.27 9.28 26.24
CA MET A 367 22.29 9.52 27.30
C MET A 367 21.19 10.51 26.87
N ALA A 368 21.45 11.38 25.89
CA ALA A 368 20.44 12.26 25.31
C ALA A 368 19.66 11.58 24.17
N TYR A 369 20.35 10.83 23.30
CA TYR A 369 19.79 10.09 22.16
C TYR A 369 19.26 8.71 22.56
N SER A 370 18.30 8.72 23.48
CA SER A 370 17.65 7.52 24.02
C SER A 370 16.20 7.83 24.40
N TYR A 371 15.41 6.80 24.71
CA TYR A 371 14.01 6.99 25.09
C TYR A 371 13.89 7.56 26.50
N SER A 372 12.81 8.29 26.72
CA SER A 372 12.46 8.91 28.02
C SER A 372 11.07 8.52 28.54
N PHE A 373 10.42 7.53 27.91
CA PHE A 373 9.05 7.13 28.28
C PHE A 373 8.99 6.16 29.47
N SER A 374 10.09 5.47 29.78
CA SER A 374 10.19 4.56 30.93
C SER A 374 11.37 4.98 31.79
N PRO A 375 11.12 5.50 33.00
CA PRO A 375 12.17 5.80 33.97
C PRO A 375 13.03 4.57 34.29
N GLU A 376 12.43 3.39 34.35
CA GLU A 376 13.14 2.14 34.63
C GLU A 376 14.15 1.82 33.54
N LEU A 377 13.77 1.97 32.27
CA LEU A 377 14.70 1.81 31.14
C LEU A 377 15.88 2.77 31.22
N GLU A 378 15.63 4.04 31.56
CA GLU A 378 16.68 5.06 31.71
C GLU A 378 17.65 4.75 32.86
N GLN A 379 17.13 4.24 33.98
CA GLN A 379 17.94 3.90 35.15
C GLN A 379 18.73 2.61 34.97
N GLU A 380 18.17 1.61 34.29
CA GLU A 380 18.80 0.30 34.12
C GLU A 380 19.83 0.26 33.00
N TRP A 381 19.58 0.93 31.86
CA TRP A 381 20.50 0.89 30.73
C TRP A 381 21.82 1.63 31.05
N HIS A 382 22.94 1.09 30.57
CA HIS A 382 24.27 1.65 30.77
C HIS A 382 24.95 1.88 29.43
N TRP A 383 25.16 3.16 29.07
CA TRP A 383 25.92 3.54 27.88
C TRP A 383 27.42 3.47 28.14
N THR A 384 28.20 2.90 27.22
CA THR A 384 29.64 2.66 27.40
C THR A 384 30.50 3.85 27.01
N GLU A 385 30.04 4.64 26.04
CA GLU A 385 30.77 5.78 25.50
C GLU A 385 29.83 6.98 25.27
N ARG A 386 30.42 8.17 25.20
CA ARG A 386 29.69 9.43 25.02
C ARG A 386 28.84 9.42 23.74
N TYR A 387 29.39 8.87 22.65
CA TYR A 387 28.74 8.73 21.34
C TYR A 387 28.74 7.27 20.89
N ALA A 388 27.80 6.49 21.43
CA ALA A 388 27.63 5.07 21.16
C ALA A 388 27.71 4.72 19.67
N THR A 389 28.42 3.63 19.41
CA THR A 389 28.50 3.01 18.09
C THR A 389 27.18 2.31 17.72
N GLN A 390 26.98 2.08 16.43
CA GLN A 390 25.80 1.37 15.92
C GLN A 390 25.53 0.03 16.63
N PRO A 391 26.53 -0.84 16.91
CA PRO A 391 26.26 -2.10 17.59
C PRO A 391 25.71 -1.93 19.01
N GLU A 392 26.14 -0.90 19.76
CA GLU A 392 25.61 -0.61 21.08
C GLU A 392 24.18 -0.05 21.00
N ILE A 393 23.92 0.86 20.07
CA ILE A 393 22.58 1.41 19.86
C ILE A 393 21.60 0.33 19.39
N LEU A 394 22.03 -0.58 18.52
CA LEU A 394 21.19 -1.71 18.09
C LEU A 394 20.83 -2.60 19.29
N LYS A 395 21.80 -2.95 20.15
CA LYS A 395 21.53 -3.71 21.39
C LYS A 395 20.55 -3.00 22.31
N TYR A 396 20.64 -1.68 22.43
CA TYR A 396 19.66 -0.88 23.17
C TYR A 396 18.26 -1.02 22.59
N ILE A 397 18.12 -0.92 21.26
CA ILE A 397 16.82 -1.03 20.60
C ILE A 397 16.24 -2.45 20.72
N GLU A 398 17.07 -3.47 20.56
CA GLU A 398 16.71 -4.88 20.77
C GLU A 398 16.24 -5.11 22.21
N HIS A 399 16.99 -4.59 23.20
CA HIS A 399 16.59 -4.65 24.61
C HIS A 399 15.23 -3.98 24.85
N VAL A 400 14.95 -2.82 24.25
CA VAL A 400 13.64 -2.16 24.34
C VAL A 400 12.55 -3.04 23.75
N ALA A 401 12.76 -3.60 22.56
CA ALA A 401 11.78 -4.45 21.90
C ALA A 401 11.46 -5.72 22.71
N GLU A 402 12.47 -6.31 23.35
CA GLU A 402 12.30 -7.46 24.26
C GLU A 402 11.60 -7.08 25.56
N ARG A 403 12.06 -6.01 26.24
CA ARG A 403 11.53 -5.56 27.53
C ARG A 403 10.04 -5.29 27.51
N PHE A 404 9.55 -4.68 26.43
CA PHE A 404 8.14 -4.33 26.27
C PHE A 404 7.36 -5.34 25.41
N ASP A 405 7.96 -6.50 25.11
CA ASP A 405 7.36 -7.60 24.35
C ASP A 405 6.76 -7.12 23.02
N LEU A 406 7.50 -6.30 22.28
CA LEU A 406 7.03 -5.62 21.06
C LEU A 406 7.13 -6.51 19.82
N ASN A 407 8.11 -7.42 19.78
CA ASN A 407 8.41 -8.25 18.60
C ASN A 407 7.21 -9.09 18.10
N LYS A 408 6.30 -9.50 18.99
CA LYS A 408 5.12 -10.31 18.62
C LYS A 408 4.16 -9.62 17.65
N ASP A 409 4.15 -8.28 17.65
CA ASP A 409 3.27 -7.47 16.83
C ASP A 409 3.95 -6.99 15.53
N ILE A 410 5.20 -7.42 15.29
CA ILE A 410 6.01 -7.04 14.13
C ILE A 410 6.09 -8.20 13.13
N SER A 411 5.71 -7.93 11.88
CA SER A 411 6.04 -8.75 10.71
C SER A 411 7.37 -8.27 10.14
N PHE A 412 8.44 -9.02 10.38
CA PHE A 412 9.75 -8.80 9.76
C PHE A 412 9.78 -9.29 8.30
N GLU A 413 10.81 -8.89 7.57
CA GLU A 413 11.02 -9.23 6.15
C GLU A 413 9.79 -8.94 5.28
N THR A 414 8.97 -7.98 5.69
CA THR A 414 7.66 -7.71 5.09
C THR A 414 7.59 -6.26 4.64
N ARG A 415 7.66 -6.07 3.32
CA ARG A 415 7.45 -4.77 2.68
C ARG A 415 5.96 -4.49 2.49
N VAL A 416 5.50 -3.31 2.91
CA VAL A 416 4.26 -2.70 2.43
C VAL A 416 4.52 -2.09 1.04
N GLU A 417 3.70 -2.46 0.06
CA GLU A 417 3.87 -2.05 -1.34
C GLU A 417 2.84 -1.01 -1.77
N ARG A 418 1.62 -1.11 -1.23
CA ARG A 418 0.49 -0.27 -1.59
C ARG A 418 -0.43 -0.08 -0.39
N ALA A 419 -1.05 1.09 -0.29
CA ALA A 419 -2.14 1.34 0.63
C ALA A 419 -3.21 2.16 -0.11
N VAL A 420 -4.48 1.84 0.13
CA VAL A 420 -5.63 2.57 -0.42
C VAL A 420 -6.52 3.02 0.71
N TYR A 421 -6.89 4.29 0.70
CA TYR A 421 -7.87 4.83 1.63
C TYR A 421 -9.26 4.69 1.03
N ASP A 422 -10.14 4.06 1.79
CA ASP A 422 -11.56 3.94 1.49
C ASP A 422 -12.30 5.09 2.20
N GLU A 423 -12.84 6.01 1.40
CA GLU A 423 -13.57 7.17 1.92
C GLU A 423 -14.93 6.79 2.52
N ASP A 424 -15.56 5.72 2.03
CA ASP A 424 -16.87 5.29 2.50
C ASP A 424 -16.76 4.68 3.91
N ASP A 425 -15.77 3.81 4.11
CA ASP A 425 -15.52 3.12 5.39
C ASP A 425 -14.56 3.87 6.32
N GLN A 426 -13.90 4.92 5.84
CA GLN A 426 -12.86 5.69 6.56
C GLN A 426 -11.71 4.81 7.09
N GLN A 427 -11.26 3.88 6.26
CA GLN A 427 -10.25 2.88 6.60
C GLN A 427 -9.23 2.71 5.48
N TRP A 428 -8.06 2.18 5.82
CA TRP A 428 -7.00 1.82 4.90
C TRP A 428 -7.02 0.32 4.60
N LEU A 429 -6.91 -0.04 3.33
CA LEU A 429 -6.48 -1.37 2.89
C LEU A 429 -4.98 -1.31 2.59
N ILE A 430 -4.20 -2.12 3.29
CA ILE A 430 -2.74 -2.11 3.24
C ILE A 430 -2.26 -3.44 2.71
N TYR A 431 -1.45 -3.38 1.64
CA TYR A 431 -1.00 -4.52 0.86
C TYR A 431 0.49 -4.75 1.05
N THR A 432 0.87 -5.99 1.37
CA THR A 432 2.27 -6.39 1.50
C THR A 432 2.74 -7.18 0.29
N HIS A 433 4.06 -7.24 0.09
CA HIS A 433 4.68 -8.01 -0.99
C HIS A 433 4.46 -9.53 -0.90
N THR A 434 4.15 -10.05 0.30
CA THR A 434 3.77 -11.46 0.50
C THR A 434 2.35 -11.74 0.02
N GLY A 435 1.60 -10.68 -0.25
CA GLY A 435 0.23 -10.76 -0.70
C GLY A 435 -0.81 -10.69 0.42
N GLU A 436 -0.39 -10.50 1.66
CA GLU A 436 -1.30 -10.20 2.77
C GLU A 436 -1.99 -8.84 2.55
N VAL A 437 -3.25 -8.77 2.99
CA VAL A 437 -4.02 -7.52 3.04
C VAL A 437 -4.47 -7.32 4.48
N VAL A 438 -4.19 -6.14 5.03
CA VAL A 438 -4.58 -5.74 6.37
C VAL A 438 -5.46 -4.51 6.28
N VAL A 439 -6.55 -4.51 7.05
CA VAL A 439 -7.46 -3.37 7.15
C VAL A 439 -7.17 -2.63 8.45
N ALA A 440 -6.98 -1.31 8.37
CA ALA A 440 -6.73 -0.50 9.56
C ALA A 440 -7.37 0.87 9.49
N ARG A 441 -7.73 1.43 10.65
CA ARG A 441 -8.22 2.81 10.74
C ARG A 441 -7.08 3.81 10.63
N TYR A 442 -5.97 3.52 11.29
CA TYR A 442 -4.79 4.39 11.31
C TYR A 442 -3.65 3.76 10.53
N PHE A 443 -3.07 4.50 9.58
CA PHE A 443 -1.89 4.08 8.83
C PHE A 443 -0.73 5.04 9.10
N ILE A 444 0.29 4.57 9.82
CA ILE A 444 1.35 5.40 10.40
C ILE A 444 2.70 5.08 9.74
N MET A 445 3.25 6.07 9.05
CA MET A 445 4.53 5.94 8.35
C MET A 445 5.70 6.31 9.27
N ALA A 446 6.33 5.31 9.88
CA ALA A 446 7.53 5.44 10.71
C ALA A 446 8.81 5.05 9.93
N THR A 447 8.85 5.35 8.63
CA THR A 447 9.86 4.87 7.67
C THR A 447 11.21 5.57 7.76
N GLY A 448 11.36 6.57 8.65
CA GLY A 448 12.60 7.35 8.81
C GLY A 448 12.88 8.33 7.65
N CYS A 449 13.78 9.28 7.88
CA CYS A 449 14.18 10.32 6.91
C CYS A 449 15.39 9.95 6.04
N LEU A 450 16.05 8.80 6.31
CA LEU A 450 17.30 8.35 5.68
C LEU A 450 17.28 6.85 5.34
N SER A 451 16.14 6.34 4.85
CA SER A 451 15.88 4.89 4.77
C SER A 451 16.12 4.23 3.41
N VAL A 452 16.11 5.00 2.31
CA VAL A 452 16.34 4.47 0.96
C VAL A 452 17.71 4.90 0.45
N PRO A 453 18.68 3.98 0.29
CA PRO A 453 19.96 4.28 -0.32
C PRO A 453 19.79 4.80 -1.75
N LYS A 454 20.57 5.80 -2.13
CA LYS A 454 20.61 6.26 -3.51
C LYS A 454 21.29 5.21 -4.39
N ASN A 455 20.67 4.87 -5.52
CA ASN A 455 21.33 4.07 -6.56
C ASN A 455 22.62 4.75 -7.04
N LEU A 456 23.62 3.93 -7.36
CA LEU A 456 24.88 4.41 -7.93
C LEU A 456 24.62 4.96 -9.34
N ASP A 457 24.68 6.28 -9.45
CA ASP A 457 24.47 7.02 -10.71
C ASP A 457 25.83 7.34 -11.35
N ILE A 458 26.61 6.29 -11.64
CA ILE A 458 27.92 6.37 -12.28
C ILE A 458 27.93 5.38 -13.45
N PRO A 459 28.03 5.83 -14.71
CA PRO A 459 28.05 4.93 -15.85
C PRO A 459 29.19 3.90 -15.78
N GLY A 460 28.89 2.63 -16.04
CA GLY A 460 29.86 1.54 -16.08
C GLY A 460 30.15 0.85 -14.74
N THR A 461 29.41 1.15 -13.67
CA THR A 461 29.52 0.45 -12.39
C THR A 461 29.27 -1.05 -12.50
N ASP A 462 28.41 -1.48 -13.43
CA ASP A 462 28.12 -2.87 -13.76
C ASP A 462 29.33 -3.65 -14.29
N LYS A 463 30.38 -2.94 -14.74
CA LYS A 463 31.60 -3.55 -15.30
C LYS A 463 32.72 -3.70 -14.27
N PHE A 464 32.59 -3.11 -13.08
CA PHE A 464 33.60 -3.21 -12.03
C PHE A 464 33.66 -4.65 -11.49
N GLN A 465 34.83 -5.26 -11.55
CA GLN A 465 35.03 -6.68 -11.18
C GLN A 465 35.32 -6.86 -9.68
N GLY A 466 35.56 -5.78 -8.95
CA GLY A 466 35.79 -5.81 -7.51
C GLY A 466 34.51 -5.75 -6.70
N ALA A 467 34.61 -6.02 -5.41
CA ALA A 467 33.47 -5.88 -4.50
C ALA A 467 33.08 -4.41 -4.34
N SER A 468 31.76 -4.14 -4.34
CA SER A 468 31.18 -2.82 -4.14
C SER A 468 30.21 -2.86 -2.96
N TYR A 469 30.35 -1.91 -2.05
CA TYR A 469 29.55 -1.83 -0.83
C TYR A 469 28.89 -0.46 -0.72
N ILE A 470 27.64 -0.43 -0.28
CA ILE A 470 26.90 0.80 0.02
C ILE A 470 26.80 0.90 1.54
N THR A 471 27.20 2.02 2.14
CA THR A 471 27.24 2.19 3.61
C THR A 471 25.87 1.93 4.27
N GLY A 472 24.78 2.34 3.62
CA GLY A 472 23.41 2.06 4.08
C GLY A 472 22.92 0.62 3.91
N LEU A 473 23.70 -0.27 3.29
CA LEU A 473 23.40 -1.70 3.06
C LEU A 473 24.66 -2.55 3.33
N TRP A 474 25.35 -2.24 4.42
CA TRP A 474 26.63 -2.88 4.72
C TRP A 474 26.45 -4.36 5.09
N PRO A 475 27.33 -5.27 4.63
CA PRO A 475 27.23 -6.70 4.97
C PRO A 475 27.23 -6.95 6.48
N HIS A 476 26.43 -7.93 6.91
CA HIS A 476 26.24 -8.23 8.34
C HIS A 476 27.47 -8.86 8.98
N GLU A 477 28.20 -9.65 8.20
CA GLU A 477 29.44 -10.33 8.54
C GLU A 477 30.66 -9.40 8.56
N GLY A 478 30.49 -8.14 8.16
CA GLY A 478 31.58 -7.18 8.00
C GLY A 478 32.37 -7.40 6.70
N VAL A 479 33.41 -6.58 6.50
CA VAL A 479 34.27 -6.64 5.31
C VAL A 479 35.71 -6.49 5.77
N ASP A 480 36.58 -7.38 5.31
CA ASP A 480 38.02 -7.32 5.57
C ASP A 480 38.73 -6.58 4.42
N PHE A 481 39.37 -5.45 4.75
CA PHE A 481 40.11 -4.65 3.77
C PHE A 481 41.62 -4.97 3.75
N THR A 482 42.09 -5.93 4.55
CA THR A 482 43.51 -6.29 4.65
C THR A 482 44.11 -6.60 3.28
N GLY A 483 45.14 -5.85 2.90
CA GLY A 483 45.82 -6.00 1.61
C GLY A 483 45.07 -5.43 0.39
N GLN A 484 43.82 -4.98 0.55
CA GLN A 484 42.99 -4.46 -0.54
C GLN A 484 43.34 -3.02 -0.91
N LYS A 485 43.13 -2.67 -2.18
CA LYS A 485 43.13 -1.27 -2.63
C LYS A 485 41.68 -0.79 -2.65
N VAL A 486 41.36 0.15 -1.78
CA VAL A 486 39.98 0.59 -1.54
C VAL A 486 39.76 1.97 -2.14
N ALA A 487 38.59 2.16 -2.75
CA ALA A 487 38.11 3.45 -3.21
C ALA A 487 36.83 3.82 -2.46
N VAL A 488 36.79 5.01 -1.85
CA VAL A 488 35.59 5.55 -1.20
C VAL A 488 35.06 6.72 -2.04
N ILE A 489 33.78 6.68 -2.40
CA ILE A 489 33.13 7.73 -3.19
C ILE A 489 32.15 8.50 -2.29
N GLY A 490 32.43 9.79 -2.11
CA GLY A 490 31.66 10.66 -1.22
C GLY A 490 32.35 10.87 0.14
N THR A 491 32.01 12.00 0.77
CA THR A 491 32.65 12.52 2.00
C THR A 491 31.61 13.10 2.97
N GLY A 492 30.44 12.46 3.03
CA GLY A 492 29.44 12.73 4.07
C GLY A 492 29.76 11.97 5.36
N SER A 493 28.86 12.02 6.36
CA SER A 493 29.07 11.41 7.68
C SER A 493 29.48 9.95 7.62
N SER A 494 28.82 9.13 6.78
CA SER A 494 29.18 7.71 6.66
C SER A 494 30.61 7.49 6.22
N ALA A 495 31.08 8.28 5.24
CA ALA A 495 32.44 8.17 4.75
C ALA A 495 33.45 8.68 5.79
N ILE A 496 33.16 9.82 6.42
CA ILE A 496 34.02 10.41 7.46
C ILE A 496 34.24 9.44 8.62
N GLN A 497 33.19 8.75 9.05
CA GLN A 497 33.27 7.73 10.10
C GLN A 497 33.98 6.46 9.64
N SER A 498 33.79 6.03 8.38
CA SER A 498 34.37 4.77 7.90
C SER A 498 35.82 4.87 7.41
N ILE A 499 36.22 6.01 6.84
CA ILE A 499 37.51 6.21 6.18
C ILE A 499 38.68 5.90 7.13
N PRO A 500 38.71 6.39 8.39
CA PRO A 500 39.81 6.09 9.30
C PRO A 500 40.00 4.60 9.53
N LEU A 501 38.91 3.86 9.77
CA LEU A 501 38.95 2.42 10.05
C LEU A 501 39.26 1.59 8.81
N ILE A 502 38.82 2.03 7.63
CA ILE A 502 39.22 1.41 6.34
C ILE A 502 40.72 1.64 6.10
N ALA A 503 41.22 2.84 6.38
CA ALA A 503 42.63 3.20 6.17
C ALA A 503 43.59 2.40 7.06
N GLU A 504 43.15 1.98 8.25
CA GLU A 504 43.95 1.12 9.14
C GLU A 504 44.23 -0.27 8.56
N GLN A 505 43.35 -0.78 7.69
CA GLN A 505 43.42 -2.14 7.14
C GLN A 505 43.87 -2.19 5.68
N ALA A 506 43.41 -1.23 4.86
CA ALA A 506 43.66 -1.21 3.43
C ALA A 506 45.14 -1.03 3.09
N SER A 507 45.62 -1.70 2.04
CA SER A 507 46.99 -1.48 1.54
C SER A 507 47.14 -0.15 0.81
N ALA A 508 46.05 0.38 0.26
CA ALA A 508 45.93 1.72 -0.27
C ALA A 508 44.47 2.19 -0.21
N LEU A 509 44.25 3.47 0.10
CA LEU A 509 42.93 4.09 0.14
C LEU A 509 42.90 5.34 -0.74
N THR A 510 41.95 5.40 -1.68
CA THR A 510 41.69 6.57 -2.52
C THR A 510 40.30 7.13 -2.20
N ILE A 511 40.22 8.42 -1.90
CA ILE A 511 38.96 9.10 -1.57
C ILE A 511 38.55 10.00 -2.74
N TYR A 512 37.41 9.72 -3.34
CA TYR A 512 36.79 10.53 -4.39
C TYR A 512 35.85 11.55 -3.75
N GLN A 513 36.40 12.72 -3.45
CA GLN A 513 35.66 13.85 -2.89
C GLN A 513 35.14 14.77 -3.99
N ARG A 514 33.82 15.01 -4.01
CA ARG A 514 33.22 16.06 -4.85
C ARG A 514 33.11 17.40 -4.12
N THR A 515 32.73 17.38 -2.85
CA THR A 515 32.55 18.57 -2.02
C THR A 515 32.89 18.22 -0.57
N PRO A 516 33.88 18.86 0.05
CA PRO A 516 34.21 18.59 1.45
C PRO A 516 33.07 18.97 2.40
N ALA A 517 32.95 18.21 3.48
CA ALA A 517 32.01 18.46 4.57
C ALA A 517 32.71 19.15 5.75
N TYR A 518 32.00 20.03 6.47
CA TYR A 518 32.47 20.47 7.78
C TYR A 518 32.44 19.28 8.74
N SER A 519 33.59 18.96 9.31
CA SER A 519 33.77 17.91 10.34
C SER A 519 34.51 18.49 11.53
N MET A 520 34.18 18.00 12.72
CA MET A 520 34.77 18.41 13.98
C MET A 520 35.03 17.17 14.85
N PRO A 521 36.08 17.18 15.68
CA PRO A 521 36.40 16.02 16.51
C PRO A 521 35.28 15.75 17.51
N ALA A 522 34.78 14.53 17.56
CA ALA A 522 33.76 14.11 18.54
C ALA A 522 34.29 14.14 19.98
N LYS A 523 35.61 14.10 20.17
CA LYS A 523 36.28 13.94 21.48
C LYS A 523 35.67 12.77 22.27
N ASN A 524 35.32 11.71 21.55
CA ASN A 524 34.63 10.57 22.12
C ASN A 524 35.52 9.85 23.15
N ARG A 525 34.89 9.39 24.23
CA ARG A 525 35.54 8.72 25.36
C ARG A 525 34.56 7.76 26.03
N PRO A 526 35.07 6.77 26.80
CA PRO A 526 34.24 6.09 27.78
C PRO A 526 33.56 7.09 28.72
N LEU A 527 32.31 6.82 29.07
CA LEU A 527 31.62 7.57 30.11
C LEU A 527 32.13 7.10 31.47
N ASP A 528 32.30 8.04 32.40
CA ASP A 528 32.65 7.71 33.77
C ASP A 528 31.39 7.45 34.62
N ASP A 529 31.53 6.59 35.65
CA ASP A 529 30.39 6.17 36.48
C ASP A 529 29.76 7.35 37.24
N GLU A 530 30.53 8.39 37.54
CA GLU A 530 30.07 9.58 38.27
C GLU A 530 29.17 10.47 37.38
N GLU A 531 29.56 10.70 36.12
CA GLU A 531 28.81 11.40 35.08
C GLU A 531 27.50 10.66 34.78
N ILE A 532 27.56 9.33 34.64
CA ILE A 532 26.38 8.49 34.46
C ILE A 532 25.45 8.62 35.67
N ALA A 533 25.97 8.49 36.88
CA ALA A 533 25.18 8.59 38.11
C ALA A 533 24.55 9.99 38.28
N ALA A 534 25.30 11.04 37.98
CA ALA A 534 24.83 12.42 38.03
C ALA A 534 23.70 12.67 37.02
N ARG A 535 23.86 12.22 35.77
CA ARG A 535 22.80 12.31 34.75
C ARG A 535 21.57 11.49 35.15
N LYS A 536 21.76 10.26 35.63
CA LYS A 536 20.65 9.38 36.07
C LYS A 536 19.88 9.95 37.25
N ALA A 537 20.56 10.58 38.21
CA ALA A 537 19.93 11.25 39.34
C ALA A 537 19.04 12.45 38.91
N ASN A 538 19.38 13.09 37.78
CA ASN A 538 18.68 14.28 37.27
C ASN A 538 17.97 14.05 35.93
N TYR A 539 17.74 12.80 35.52
CA TYR A 539 17.23 12.49 34.18
C TYR A 539 15.88 13.17 33.90
N GLY A 540 14.96 13.14 34.87
CA GLY A 540 13.64 13.74 34.73
C GLY A 540 13.70 15.23 34.38
N THR A 541 14.47 16.02 35.14
CA THR A 541 14.67 17.45 34.86
C THR A 541 15.38 17.67 33.54
N TYR A 542 16.41 16.88 33.24
CA TYR A 542 17.10 16.97 31.95
C TYR A 542 16.15 16.71 30.77
N ARG A 543 15.24 15.73 30.87
CA ARG A 543 14.26 15.45 29.81
C ARG A 543 13.23 16.55 29.65
N GLU A 544 12.82 17.21 30.73
CA GLU A 544 11.96 18.40 30.68
C GLU A 544 12.66 19.53 29.90
N GLU A 545 13.92 19.81 30.23
CA GLU A 545 14.74 20.80 29.53
C GLU A 545 14.95 20.42 28.06
N GLN A 546 15.25 19.13 27.79
CA GLN A 546 15.46 18.61 26.45
C GLN A 546 14.23 18.80 25.54
N LYS A 547 13.02 18.61 26.07
CA LYS A 547 11.76 18.82 25.31
C LYS A 547 11.55 20.28 24.91
N LEU A 548 12.01 21.21 25.74
CA LEU A 548 11.87 22.66 25.53
C LEU A 548 13.02 23.25 24.71
N ALA A 549 14.17 22.59 24.70
CA ALA A 549 15.36 23.05 24.01
C ALA A 549 15.22 22.97 22.48
N ALA A 550 15.81 23.96 21.79
CA ALA A 550 15.90 23.93 20.34
C ALA A 550 16.70 22.70 19.87
N ALA A 551 16.20 22.03 18.84
CA ALA A 551 16.77 20.76 18.33
C ALA A 551 16.88 19.62 19.36
N ALA A 552 16.20 19.73 20.52
CA ALA A 552 16.24 18.77 21.62
C ALA A 552 17.63 18.53 22.22
N ILE A 553 18.46 19.59 22.28
CA ILE A 553 19.82 19.54 22.85
C ILE A 553 19.95 20.65 23.89
N VAL A 554 20.25 20.26 25.14
CA VAL A 554 20.29 21.19 26.29
C VAL A 554 21.61 21.95 26.37
N GLU A 555 22.73 21.29 26.06
CA GLU A 555 24.07 21.83 26.21
C GLU A 555 24.81 21.91 24.85
N PRO A 556 25.55 23.00 24.59
CA PRO A 556 25.63 24.22 25.40
C PRO A 556 24.34 25.06 25.29
N PRO A 557 24.05 25.92 26.28
CA PRO A 557 22.89 26.80 26.23
C PRO A 557 22.97 27.74 25.03
N ARG A 558 21.81 28.18 24.53
CA ARG A 558 21.77 29.09 23.41
C ARG A 558 22.35 30.46 23.83
N PRO A 559 23.35 31.00 23.11
CA PRO A 559 23.88 32.33 23.37
C PRO A 559 22.82 33.39 23.03
N LEU A 560 22.82 34.49 23.79
CA LEU A 560 21.91 35.62 23.58
C LEU A 560 22.59 36.79 22.88
N ASP A 561 23.91 36.83 22.93
CA ASP A 561 24.73 37.87 22.33
C ASP A 561 25.07 37.57 20.87
N SER A 562 25.13 38.65 20.09
CA SER A 562 25.56 38.65 18.69
C SER A 562 27.09 38.62 18.62
N TRP A 563 27.62 37.99 17.57
CA TRP A 563 29.04 38.00 17.26
C TRP A 563 29.65 39.42 17.21
N HIS A 564 28.87 40.42 16.79
CA HIS A 564 29.29 41.83 16.69
C HIS A 564 29.46 42.54 18.04
N MET A 565 28.99 41.95 19.14
CA MET A 565 28.98 42.57 20.48
C MET A 565 30.24 42.31 21.31
N VAL A 566 31.14 41.45 20.81
CA VAL A 566 32.36 41.03 21.51
C VAL A 566 33.60 41.29 20.65
N ASP A 567 34.77 41.36 21.29
CA ASP A 567 36.05 41.52 20.59
C ASP A 567 36.58 40.20 20.02
N GLU A 568 37.69 40.27 19.27
CA GLU A 568 38.30 39.12 18.61
C GLU A 568 38.83 38.07 19.59
N GLU A 569 39.38 38.50 20.73
CA GLU A 569 39.91 37.59 21.75
C GLU A 569 38.78 36.73 22.35
N GLU A 570 37.65 37.34 22.69
CA GLU A 570 36.47 36.64 23.18
C GLU A 570 35.87 35.70 22.13
N ARG A 571 35.82 36.12 20.85
CA ARG A 571 35.33 35.26 19.75
C ARG A 571 36.17 33.99 19.62
N VAL A 572 37.49 34.14 19.58
CA VAL A 572 38.42 33.01 19.46
C VAL A 572 38.33 32.11 20.69
N ARG A 573 38.28 32.68 21.91
CA ARG A 573 38.12 31.89 23.14
C ARG A 573 36.88 31.00 23.10
N ARG A 574 35.73 31.55 22.71
CA ARG A 574 34.48 30.78 22.59
C ARG A 574 34.55 29.69 21.52
N TYR A 575 35.24 29.95 20.40
CA TYR A 575 35.45 28.92 19.37
C TYR A 575 36.37 27.81 19.85
N GLU A 576 37.41 28.13 20.64
CA GLU A 576 38.29 27.14 21.25
C GLU A 576 37.53 26.26 22.25
N GLU A 577 36.77 26.87 23.16
CA GLU A 577 35.90 26.17 24.11
C GLU A 577 34.90 25.25 23.39
N ALA A 578 34.23 25.75 22.33
CA ALA A 578 33.28 24.98 21.55
C ALA A 578 33.92 23.83 20.75
N TRP A 579 35.12 24.05 20.20
CA TRP A 579 35.88 23.03 19.48
C TRP A 579 36.33 21.91 20.41
N ASP A 580 36.81 22.26 21.61
CA ASP A 580 37.29 21.27 22.57
C ASP A 580 36.16 20.57 23.34
N ALA A 581 34.96 21.15 23.40
CA ALA A 581 33.77 20.50 23.95
C ALA A 581 33.37 19.24 23.16
N GLY A 582 33.68 19.16 21.85
CA GLY A 582 33.35 18.02 21.01
C GLY A 582 31.85 17.74 20.90
N LEU A 583 31.02 18.79 21.02
CA LEU A 583 29.56 18.73 20.89
C LEU A 583 29.16 19.16 19.48
N LEU A 584 28.27 18.40 18.84
CA LEU A 584 27.82 18.67 17.46
C LEU A 584 27.38 20.13 17.25
N ILE A 585 26.68 20.68 18.24
CA ILE A 585 26.09 22.01 18.14
C ILE A 585 26.93 23.11 18.79
N ALA A 586 28.04 22.80 19.47
CA ALA A 586 28.74 23.82 20.24
C ALA A 586 29.25 24.96 19.37
N MET A 587 29.87 24.64 18.22
CA MET A 587 30.38 25.66 17.30
C MET A 587 29.27 26.59 16.79
N GLN A 588 28.11 26.05 16.40
CA GLN A 588 26.98 26.86 15.95
C GLN A 588 26.32 27.66 17.10
N SER A 589 26.53 27.24 18.35
CA SER A 589 26.00 27.86 19.55
C SER A 589 27.01 28.80 20.24
N THR A 590 28.00 29.30 19.51
CA THR A 590 28.97 30.29 20.06
C THR A 590 28.38 31.71 20.11
N PHE A 591 27.53 32.06 19.14
CA PHE A 591 26.76 33.32 19.09
C PHE A 591 25.36 33.09 18.50
N ASN A 592 24.43 34.02 18.74
CA ASN A 592 23.02 33.86 18.35
C ASN A 592 22.77 33.99 16.83
N ASP A 593 23.76 34.50 16.10
CA ASP A 593 23.71 34.94 14.71
C ASP A 593 24.69 34.21 13.78
N ILE A 594 25.41 33.18 14.25
CA ILE A 594 26.33 32.37 13.41
C ILE A 594 25.67 31.83 12.14
N GLN A 595 24.39 31.48 12.20
CA GLN A 595 23.63 30.96 11.05
C GLN A 595 22.82 32.02 10.29
N LEU A 596 22.89 33.29 10.71
CA LEU A 596 22.07 34.39 10.20
C LEU A 596 22.92 35.52 9.59
N ASP A 597 24.15 35.70 10.07
CA ASP A 597 25.08 36.74 9.63
C ASP A 597 26.26 36.12 8.88
N GLN A 598 26.53 36.63 7.67
CA GLN A 598 27.58 36.09 6.79
C GLN A 598 28.99 36.36 7.35
N GLU A 599 29.24 37.53 7.94
CA GLU A 599 30.57 37.88 8.45
C GLU A 599 30.93 37.03 9.66
N ALA A 600 29.97 36.83 10.57
CA ALA A 600 30.09 35.91 11.70
C ALA A 600 30.37 34.48 11.23
N ASN A 601 29.65 34.00 10.22
CA ASN A 601 29.84 32.66 9.67
C ASN A 601 31.19 32.49 8.96
N ASP A 602 31.63 33.48 8.18
CA ASP A 602 32.92 33.48 7.51
C ASP A 602 34.08 33.44 8.52
N HIS A 603 33.92 34.10 9.67
CA HIS A 603 34.89 34.10 10.75
C HIS A 603 35.04 32.72 11.40
N ILE A 604 33.92 32.07 11.80
CA ILE A 604 33.98 30.72 12.37
C ILE A 604 34.42 29.67 11.35
N SER A 605 34.05 29.85 10.07
CA SER A 605 34.50 28.97 8.98
C SER A 605 36.02 29.05 8.80
N ARG A 606 36.61 30.25 8.85
CA ARG A 606 38.07 30.43 8.85
C ARG A 606 38.74 29.75 10.03
N TYR A 607 38.19 29.91 11.23
CA TYR A 607 38.71 29.24 12.42
C TYR A 607 38.73 27.71 12.22
N ILE A 608 37.63 27.10 11.74
CA ILE A 608 37.58 25.66 11.46
C ILE A 608 38.61 25.27 10.38
N HIS A 609 38.74 26.07 9.32
CA HIS A 609 39.74 25.82 8.28
C HIS A 609 41.18 25.83 8.82
N ASP A 610 41.50 26.74 9.72
CA ASP A 610 42.82 26.83 10.33
C ASP A 610 43.11 25.63 11.23
N ARG A 611 42.10 25.10 11.94
CA ARG A 611 42.23 23.83 12.68
C ARG A 611 42.55 22.66 11.74
N ILE A 612 41.88 22.58 10.59
CA ILE A 612 42.13 21.53 9.58
C ILE A 612 43.56 21.65 9.03
N ARG A 613 44.00 22.86 8.66
CA ARG A 613 45.37 23.11 8.18
C ARG A 613 46.44 22.74 9.20
N ALA A 614 46.19 22.97 10.48
CA ALA A 614 47.11 22.59 11.54
C ALA A 614 47.25 21.06 11.70
N LEU A 615 46.21 20.30 11.36
CA LEU A 615 46.18 18.83 11.48
C LEU A 615 46.75 18.13 10.23
N VAL A 616 46.46 18.63 9.04
CA VAL A 616 46.81 17.98 7.76
C VAL A 616 48.18 18.45 7.28
N LYS A 617 49.17 17.55 7.33
CA LYS A 617 50.59 17.87 7.03
C LYS A 617 50.85 18.30 5.58
N ASP A 618 50.12 17.72 4.63
CA ASP A 618 50.26 18.04 3.22
C ASP A 618 49.39 19.27 2.86
N PRO A 619 49.99 20.40 2.41
CA PRO A 619 49.24 21.63 2.18
C PRO A 619 48.19 21.52 1.08
N GLU A 620 48.46 20.76 0.01
CA GLU A 620 47.50 20.60 -1.10
C GLU A 620 46.27 19.80 -0.64
N THR A 621 46.49 18.71 0.11
CA THR A 621 45.43 17.93 0.74
C THR A 621 44.65 18.77 1.75
N ALA A 622 45.33 19.56 2.58
CA ALA A 622 44.67 20.42 3.56
C ALA A 622 43.69 21.39 2.89
N GLU A 623 44.11 22.07 1.81
CA GLU A 623 43.25 22.98 1.06
C GLU A 623 42.09 22.28 0.36
N ALA A 624 42.30 21.07 -0.17
CA ALA A 624 41.25 20.28 -0.81
C ALA A 624 40.15 19.84 0.18
N LEU A 625 40.47 19.72 1.46
CA LEU A 625 39.54 19.31 2.52
C LEU A 625 38.66 20.46 3.07
N LEU A 626 38.89 21.72 2.66
CA LEU A 626 38.17 22.87 3.19
C LEU A 626 36.83 23.11 2.46
N PRO A 627 35.68 23.11 3.16
CA PRO A 627 34.40 23.53 2.58
C PRO A 627 34.42 25.02 2.21
N ARG A 628 34.15 25.33 0.94
CA ARG A 628 34.11 26.72 0.43
C ARG A 628 32.83 27.06 -0.33
N SER A 629 32.01 26.07 -0.65
CA SER A 629 30.83 26.24 -1.49
C SER A 629 29.55 26.54 -0.71
N TYR A 630 29.60 26.50 0.62
CA TYR A 630 28.46 26.80 1.48
C TYR A 630 28.93 27.24 2.89
N PRO A 631 28.16 28.09 3.60
CA PRO A 631 28.47 28.52 4.96
C PRO A 631 28.41 27.36 5.98
N PHE A 632 29.19 27.46 7.07
CA PHE A 632 29.14 26.53 8.19
C PHE A 632 27.72 26.38 8.76
N ALA A 633 27.37 25.17 9.19
CA ALA A 633 26.06 24.80 9.75
C ALA A 633 24.82 25.03 8.84
N THR A 634 25.01 25.32 7.55
CA THR A 634 23.92 25.26 6.54
C THR A 634 23.45 23.81 6.29
N LYS A 635 24.36 22.86 6.47
CA LYS A 635 24.08 21.42 6.56
C LYS A 635 24.50 20.95 7.94
N ARG A 636 23.88 19.87 8.45
CA ARG A 636 24.30 19.24 9.70
C ARG A 636 25.79 18.87 9.58
N PRO A 637 26.68 19.44 10.41
CA PRO A 637 28.09 19.08 10.39
C PRO A 637 28.31 17.61 10.76
N CYS A 638 29.46 17.08 10.41
CA CYS A 638 29.87 15.74 10.81
C CYS A 638 30.70 15.80 12.10
N LEU A 639 30.68 14.69 12.85
CA LEU A 639 31.64 14.44 13.92
C LEU A 639 32.53 13.26 13.53
N ASP A 640 33.84 13.42 13.71
CA ASP A 640 34.88 12.42 13.44
C ASP A 640 35.55 11.87 14.71
#